data_AF-A0A0H5DNI0-F1
#
_entry.id   AF-A0A0H5DNI0-F1
#
_cell.length_a   1.000
_cell.length_b   1.000
_cell.length_c   1.000
_cell.angle_alpha   90.00
_cell.angle_beta   90.00
_cell.angle_gamma   90.00
#
_symmetry.space_group_name_H-M   'P 1'
#
loop_
_entity.id
_entity.type
_entity.pdbx_description
1 polymer ?
#
loop_
_entity_poly.entity_id
_entity_poly.type
_entity_poly.pdbx_seq_one_letter_code
_entity_poly.pdbx_strand_id
1 'polypeptide(L)'
;MNIESGKSTPAIHAGSLWQINPQVNLYFFSEMGSASPFSNPKFASTFNVAKRIILFTSPILSHLALPLDDKIKFFASKIDLSEEELTKLLQTMPRALGEITSRSILEAAELDKFESASEKALALVTTAIRLLLPTVSASEHIKERIDHKNQTLSYLFNEEELTLSSKHQDFLAELSSFALLALCKNEASLEFIKNILNTLRAASALGLTPSDLSQTVNTPPNLVESLEPYAKKIWGEEWQDTLTRYNKTMMGMQEDVLERLTERIEGVIAQGERSLLMIPEFDPQSVLLKLKEKNIEMVGPIRESIKPRGYLFQIEKAGQVVGHFLGSYHLTPNWILESFNSKIEDAFLKSDVLAVEIDVTKQEHKEALELATLKRWEKNPFFESREERQEFLSFLGERGIQIVDEKIPDRLLHHKLAEIIGSKEGIESGIDLKFIERAKMREMEIIDLESMDMHLQQIQLLEQEETKFNEATRLEIQLSRSAQNIHAHRVTNLREWAKTLIESQVSADVINFLMPQEAFAKAGLQWPPSQITESTIKIALDYFDSEINQEMRRQRNLKFESLLKKLRDSIHSIKTGVALNWELGFIGLLEAELKNTSQEIKECTNTRNMEMALTVSRLVRSGKKPFAIAGALHFAGEGSVIKNMERMGYKITQIICEEPR
;
A
#
# COMPACT_ATOMS: atom_id res chain seq x y z
N MET A 1 -13.67 -17.68 22.65
CA MET A 1 -12.96 -17.73 21.35
C MET A 1 -11.79 -18.70 21.46
N ASN A 2 -11.74 -19.75 20.63
CA ASN A 2 -10.69 -20.77 20.73
C ASN A 2 -9.50 -20.42 19.81
N ILE A 3 -8.67 -19.46 20.26
CA ILE A 3 -7.48 -18.95 19.54
C ILE A 3 -6.43 -20.07 19.35
N GLU A 4 -6.45 -21.11 20.17
CA GLU A 4 -5.53 -22.25 20.09
C GLU A 4 -5.84 -23.22 18.94
N SER A 5 -7.02 -23.13 18.32
CA SER A 5 -7.47 -24.13 17.35
C SER A 5 -6.90 -23.99 15.94
N GLY A 6 -6.06 -22.98 15.67
CA GLY A 6 -5.52 -22.70 14.32
C GLY A 6 -6.58 -22.36 13.27
N LYS A 7 -7.86 -22.31 13.66
CA LYS A 7 -8.96 -21.80 12.82
C LYS A 7 -8.86 -20.29 12.82
N SER A 8 -8.85 -19.68 11.63
CA SER A 8 -8.80 -18.23 11.45
C SER A 8 -9.93 -17.57 12.26
N THR A 9 -9.58 -16.93 13.36
CA THR A 9 -10.45 -15.95 14.01
C THR A 9 -10.83 -14.88 12.99
N PRO A 10 -12.04 -14.29 13.05
CA PRO A 10 -12.37 -13.12 12.25
C PRO A 10 -11.22 -12.12 12.37
N ALA A 11 -10.64 -11.71 11.23
CA ALA A 11 -9.46 -10.86 11.24
C ALA A 11 -9.76 -9.60 12.05
N ILE A 12 -8.96 -9.37 13.09
CA ILE A 12 -9.12 -8.21 13.97
C ILE A 12 -8.58 -7.02 13.20
N HIS A 13 -9.47 -6.20 12.64
CA HIS A 13 -9.08 -5.07 11.82
C HIS A 13 -9.01 -3.78 12.64
N ALA A 14 -8.18 -2.84 12.20
CA ALA A 14 -8.30 -1.47 12.61
C ALA A 14 -9.70 -0.91 12.27
N GLY A 15 -10.23 -0.06 13.14
CA GLY A 15 -11.62 0.42 13.11
C GLY A 15 -12.61 -0.49 13.85
N SER A 16 -12.16 -1.60 14.44
CA SER A 16 -13.03 -2.48 15.22
C SER A 16 -13.23 -1.98 16.65
N LEU A 17 -14.46 -2.14 17.15
CA LEU A 17 -14.86 -1.83 18.53
C LEU A 17 -15.05 -3.14 19.31
N TRP A 18 -14.24 -3.34 20.34
CA TRP A 18 -14.23 -4.52 21.19
C TRP A 18 -14.70 -4.19 22.58
N GLN A 19 -15.48 -5.06 23.21
CA GLN A 19 -15.77 -4.97 24.64
C GLN A 19 -14.86 -5.94 25.37
N ILE A 20 -14.10 -5.37 26.30
CA ILE A 20 -13.24 -6.10 27.22
C ILE A 20 -13.80 -5.77 28.60
N ASN A 21 -14.36 -6.76 29.30
CA ASN A 21 -15.24 -6.51 30.45
C ASN A 21 -16.54 -5.72 30.08
N PRO A 22 -17.69 -5.97 30.74
CA PRO A 22 -18.95 -5.26 30.51
C PRO A 22 -18.89 -3.72 30.51
N GLN A 23 -17.85 -3.12 31.09
CA GLN A 23 -17.73 -1.67 31.26
C GLN A 23 -16.69 -1.00 30.33
N VAL A 24 -15.75 -1.74 29.74
CA VAL A 24 -14.66 -1.13 28.96
C VAL A 24 -14.72 -1.54 27.49
N ASN A 25 -14.62 -0.56 26.60
CA ASN A 25 -14.60 -0.77 25.16
C ASN A 25 -13.23 -0.34 24.60
N LEU A 26 -12.60 -1.16 23.76
CA LEU A 26 -11.42 -0.81 22.99
C LEU A 26 -11.80 -0.45 21.55
N TYR A 27 -11.26 0.64 21.04
CA TYR A 27 -11.33 1.01 19.64
C TYR A 27 -9.92 1.05 19.03
N PHE A 28 -9.64 0.18 18.08
CA PHE A 28 -8.34 0.13 17.40
C PHE A 28 -8.29 1.14 16.24
N PHE A 29 -7.31 2.03 16.22
CA PHE A 29 -7.16 3.07 15.20
C PHE A 29 -6.30 2.60 14.00
N SER A 30 -6.57 3.09 12.78
CA SER A 30 -5.58 3.05 11.67
C SER A 30 -5.41 4.40 11.01
N GLU A 31 -4.18 4.72 10.59
CA GLU A 31 -3.89 5.87 9.75
C GLU A 31 -4.65 5.86 8.41
N MET A 32 -4.94 4.68 7.86
CA MET A 32 -5.52 4.52 6.52
C MET A 32 -7.06 4.55 6.45
N GLY A 33 -7.77 4.82 7.56
CA GLY A 33 -9.24 4.78 7.62
C GLY A 33 -9.88 6.07 8.10
N SER A 34 -10.75 6.67 7.28
CA SER A 34 -11.62 7.81 7.60
C SER A 34 -12.91 7.40 8.35
N ALA A 35 -13.09 6.12 8.65
CA ALA A 35 -14.28 5.63 9.33
C ALA A 35 -14.24 5.97 10.83
N SER A 36 -14.81 7.13 11.15
CA SER A 36 -15.27 7.43 12.51
C SER A 36 -16.36 6.44 12.91
N PRO A 37 -16.34 5.83 14.12
CA PRO A 37 -17.44 4.98 14.60
C PRO A 37 -18.72 5.79 14.86
N PHE A 38 -18.63 7.12 14.84
CA PHE A 38 -19.75 8.01 14.99
C PHE A 38 -20.40 8.26 13.62
N SER A 39 -21.64 7.79 13.49
CA SER A 39 -22.54 8.05 12.35
C SER A 39 -22.97 9.50 12.20
N ASN A 40 -22.38 10.43 12.98
CA ASN A 40 -22.62 11.85 12.90
C ASN A 40 -21.51 12.54 12.07
N PRO A 41 -21.81 13.00 10.84
CA PRO A 41 -20.83 13.63 9.95
C PRO A 41 -20.15 14.87 10.54
N LYS A 42 -20.85 15.63 11.40
CA LYS A 42 -20.28 16.80 12.06
C LYS A 42 -19.19 16.39 13.06
N PHE A 43 -19.42 15.33 13.84
CA PHE A 43 -18.41 14.85 14.78
C PHE A 43 -17.19 14.25 14.06
N ALA A 44 -17.38 13.51 12.96
CA ALA A 44 -16.29 12.97 12.16
C ALA A 44 -15.43 14.07 11.50
N SER A 45 -16.06 15.14 10.99
CA SER A 45 -15.39 16.33 10.46
C SER A 45 -14.56 17.03 11.55
N THR A 46 -15.20 17.34 12.68
CA THR A 46 -14.57 17.99 13.82
C THR A 46 -13.42 17.17 14.43
N PHE A 47 -13.56 15.84 14.48
CA PHE A 47 -12.53 14.92 14.94
C PHE A 47 -11.30 14.90 14.01
N ASN A 48 -11.52 14.93 12.70
CA ASN A 48 -10.43 15.05 11.71
C ASN A 48 -9.72 16.40 11.79
N VAL A 49 -10.45 17.48 12.06
CA VAL A 49 -9.89 18.82 12.31
C VAL A 49 -9.02 18.80 13.56
N ALA A 50 -9.53 18.24 14.66
CA ALA A 50 -8.76 18.06 15.89
C ALA A 50 -7.49 17.23 15.64
N LYS A 51 -7.58 16.09 14.93
CA LYS A 51 -6.42 15.26 14.52
C LYS A 51 -5.31 16.07 13.83
N ARG A 52 -5.67 16.98 12.92
CA ARG A 52 -4.70 17.83 12.22
C ARG A 52 -4.10 18.92 13.11
N ILE A 53 -4.88 19.43 14.07
CA ILE A 53 -4.41 20.39 15.08
C ILE A 53 -3.43 19.73 16.07
N ILE A 54 -3.62 18.44 16.41
CA ILE A 54 -2.66 17.69 17.24
C ILE A 54 -1.29 17.58 16.56
N LEU A 55 -1.30 17.16 15.30
CA LEU A 55 -0.09 17.07 14.47
C LEU A 55 0.61 18.43 14.38
N PHE A 56 -0.16 19.53 14.42
CA PHE A 56 0.32 20.90 14.48
C PHE A 56 0.98 21.28 15.83
N THR A 57 0.48 20.77 16.96
CA THR A 57 1.06 20.99 18.30
C THR A 57 2.23 20.06 18.65
N SER A 58 2.61 19.16 17.74
CA SER A 58 3.80 18.31 17.89
C SER A 58 5.07 19.16 18.04
N PRO A 59 5.99 18.82 18.97
CA PRO A 59 7.25 19.54 19.19
C PRO A 59 8.11 19.74 17.92
N ILE A 60 7.86 18.95 16.87
CA ILE A 60 8.54 19.06 15.58
C ILE A 60 8.27 20.42 14.89
N LEU A 61 7.12 21.06 15.12
CA LEU A 61 6.70 22.28 14.41
C LEU A 61 6.94 23.59 15.19
N SER A 62 7.32 23.52 16.47
CA SER A 62 7.89 24.69 17.18
C SER A 62 9.18 25.20 16.52
N HIS A 63 9.83 24.39 15.70
CA HIS A 63 11.07 24.74 14.98
C HIS A 63 10.88 25.43 13.63
N LEU A 64 9.65 25.59 13.13
CA LEU A 64 9.41 26.46 11.97
C LEU A 64 9.65 27.92 12.41
N ALA A 65 10.71 28.54 11.90
CA ALA A 65 11.05 29.95 12.13
C ALA A 65 10.13 30.90 11.34
N LEU A 66 8.82 30.68 11.40
CA LEU A 66 7.80 31.54 10.83
C LEU A 66 7.12 32.34 11.95
N PRO A 67 6.77 33.62 11.70
CA PRO A 67 5.84 34.36 12.55
C PRO A 67 4.54 33.58 12.77
N LEU A 68 3.90 33.74 13.94
CA LEU A 68 2.68 33.03 14.30
C LEU A 68 1.56 33.20 13.26
N ASP A 69 1.42 34.39 12.70
CA ASP A 69 0.43 34.71 11.66
C ASP A 69 0.68 33.93 10.36
N ASP A 70 1.94 33.74 9.96
CA ASP A 70 2.30 32.97 8.77
C ASP A 70 2.11 31.47 8.97
N LYS A 71 2.29 30.99 10.21
CA LYS A 71 1.91 29.62 10.59
C LYS A 71 0.39 29.46 10.46
N ILE A 72 -0.40 30.35 11.08
CA ILE A 72 -1.87 30.28 11.03
C ILE A 72 -2.37 30.29 9.58
N LYS A 73 -1.84 31.17 8.72
CA LYS A 73 -2.12 31.22 7.29
C LYS A 73 -1.79 29.93 6.56
N PHE A 74 -0.57 29.42 6.75
CA PHE A 74 -0.13 28.18 6.15
C PHE A 74 -1.06 27.02 6.55
N PHE A 75 -1.44 26.93 7.82
CA PHE A 75 -2.25 25.81 8.32
C PHE A 75 -3.74 25.93 7.98
N ALA A 76 -4.33 27.12 8.03
CA ALA A 76 -5.67 27.39 7.52
C ALA A 76 -5.81 27.02 6.03
N SER A 77 -4.71 27.02 5.26
CA SER A 77 -4.71 26.53 3.87
C SER A 77 -4.68 24.99 3.73
N LYS A 78 -4.35 24.26 4.81
CA LYS A 78 -4.19 22.79 4.84
C LYS A 78 -5.28 22.07 5.61
N ILE A 79 -6.03 22.79 6.44
CA ILE A 79 -7.18 22.30 7.18
C ILE A 79 -8.37 23.19 6.80
N ASP A 80 -9.56 22.62 6.65
CA ASP A 80 -10.74 23.35 6.16
C ASP A 80 -11.33 24.27 7.26
N LEU A 81 -10.51 25.19 7.76
CA LEU A 81 -10.82 26.22 8.75
C LEU A 81 -10.29 27.56 8.24
N SER A 82 -11.06 28.62 8.47
CA SER A 82 -10.57 29.99 8.27
C SER A 82 -9.45 30.32 9.26
N GLU A 83 -8.61 31.31 8.91
CA GLU A 83 -7.59 31.85 9.82
C GLU A 83 -8.21 32.35 11.14
N GLU A 84 -9.42 32.93 11.08
CA GLU A 84 -10.14 33.43 12.25
C GLU A 84 -10.61 32.29 13.17
N GLU A 85 -11.16 31.21 12.60
CA GLU A 85 -11.58 30.02 13.36
C GLU A 85 -10.38 29.32 14.01
N LEU A 86 -9.27 29.17 13.27
CA LEU A 86 -8.05 28.59 13.82
C LEU A 86 -7.46 29.48 14.93
N THR A 87 -7.43 30.80 14.74
CA THR A 87 -6.94 31.75 15.74
C THR A 87 -7.80 31.69 17.02
N LYS A 88 -9.12 31.68 16.88
CA LYS A 88 -10.05 31.58 18.02
C LYS A 88 -9.88 30.27 18.76
N LEU A 89 -9.64 29.17 18.04
CA LEU A 89 -9.38 27.86 18.61
C LEU A 89 -8.02 27.81 19.36
N LEU A 90 -6.97 28.42 18.80
CA LEU A 90 -5.67 28.56 19.45
C LEU A 90 -5.72 29.46 20.69
N GLN A 91 -6.55 30.50 20.70
CA GLN A 91 -6.73 31.42 21.83
C GLN A 91 -7.58 30.84 22.97
N THR A 92 -8.52 29.95 22.66
CA THR A 92 -9.36 29.26 23.65
C THR A 92 -8.66 28.04 24.25
N MET A 93 -7.69 27.47 23.53
CA MET A 93 -6.90 26.31 23.97
C MET A 93 -6.26 26.48 25.35
N PRO A 94 -5.56 27.58 25.68
CA PRO A 94 -4.92 27.76 26.99
C PRO A 94 -5.91 27.72 28.16
N ARG A 95 -7.16 28.16 27.94
CA ARG A 95 -8.22 28.14 28.96
C ARG A 95 -8.82 26.73 29.13
N ALA A 96 -9.10 26.05 28.02
CA ALA A 96 -9.53 24.65 28.03
C ALA A 96 -8.43 23.74 28.62
N LEU A 97 -7.17 23.97 28.24
CA LEU A 97 -6.00 23.30 28.80
C LEU A 97 -5.86 23.61 30.28
N GLY A 98 -5.99 24.86 30.72
CA GLY A 98 -5.88 25.26 32.13
C GLY A 98 -6.92 24.61 33.06
N GLU A 99 -8.11 24.30 32.57
CA GLU A 99 -9.15 23.59 33.33
C GLU A 99 -8.95 22.06 33.31
N ILE A 100 -8.44 21.51 32.20
CA ILE A 100 -8.14 20.07 32.02
C ILE A 100 -6.80 19.67 32.67
N THR A 101 -5.86 20.61 32.90
CA THR A 101 -4.46 20.32 33.25
C THR A 101 -4.23 19.68 34.63
N SER A 102 -5.24 19.53 35.47
CA SER A 102 -5.09 18.98 36.82
C SER A 102 -5.40 17.47 36.96
N ARG A 103 -5.89 16.78 35.91
CA ARG A 103 -6.33 15.37 36.01
C ARG A 103 -5.91 14.49 34.83
N SER A 104 -5.80 13.18 35.08
CA SER A 104 -5.34 12.14 34.13
C SER A 104 -6.45 11.41 33.37
N ILE A 105 -7.73 11.69 33.65
CA ILE A 105 -8.90 11.06 33.02
C ILE A 105 -9.93 12.17 32.73
N LEU A 106 -10.62 12.09 31.58
CA LEU A 106 -11.71 13.00 31.21
C LEU A 106 -13.05 12.28 31.43
N GLU A 107 -13.80 12.64 32.48
CA GLU A 107 -15.10 12.04 32.80
C GLU A 107 -16.21 12.53 31.85
N ALA A 108 -17.24 11.72 31.62
CA ALA A 108 -18.36 12.09 30.75
C ALA A 108 -19.09 13.37 31.20
N ALA A 109 -19.20 13.61 32.51
CA ALA A 109 -19.80 14.82 33.07
C ALA A 109 -18.96 16.09 32.83
N GLU A 110 -17.67 15.95 32.57
CA GLU A 110 -16.77 17.07 32.24
C GLU A 110 -16.84 17.43 30.76
N LEU A 111 -17.06 16.42 29.90
CA LEU A 111 -17.38 16.63 28.49
C LEU A 111 -18.62 17.50 28.29
N ASP A 112 -19.58 17.45 29.21
CA ASP A 112 -20.81 18.25 29.17
C ASP A 112 -20.63 19.72 29.56
N LYS A 113 -19.46 20.11 30.08
CA LYS A 113 -19.10 21.52 30.34
C LYS A 113 -18.69 22.27 29.08
N PHE A 114 -18.39 21.56 27.99
CA PHE A 114 -18.04 22.14 26.70
C PHE A 114 -19.30 22.32 25.84
N GLU A 115 -19.54 23.55 25.39
CA GLU A 115 -20.80 23.93 24.73
C GLU A 115 -20.86 23.43 23.28
N SER A 116 -19.70 23.30 22.62
CA SER A 116 -19.62 22.90 21.21
C SER A 116 -19.02 21.52 21.00
N ALA A 117 -19.40 20.86 19.90
CA ALA A 117 -18.81 19.59 19.48
C ALA A 117 -17.29 19.68 19.24
N SER A 118 -16.81 20.86 18.82
CA SER A 118 -15.39 21.15 18.59
C SER A 118 -14.59 21.20 19.88
N GLU A 119 -15.13 21.82 20.92
CA GLU A 119 -14.50 21.83 22.24
C GLU A 119 -14.48 20.44 22.88
N LYS A 120 -15.57 19.67 22.76
CA LYS A 120 -15.63 18.28 23.24
C LYS A 120 -14.61 17.37 22.56
N ALA A 121 -14.50 17.47 21.23
CA ALA A 121 -13.54 16.68 20.45
C ALA A 121 -12.08 17.05 20.80
N LEU A 122 -11.79 18.34 20.98
CA LEU A 122 -10.47 18.84 21.35
C LEU A 122 -10.07 18.40 22.76
N ALA A 123 -11.01 18.40 23.72
CA ALA A 123 -10.78 17.90 25.07
C ALA A 123 -10.41 16.41 25.09
N LEU A 124 -11.18 15.56 24.38
CA LEU A 124 -10.91 14.12 24.24
C LEU A 124 -9.52 13.83 23.65
N VAL A 125 -9.20 14.57 22.60
CA VAL A 125 -7.92 14.50 21.89
C VAL A 125 -6.75 14.90 22.79
N THR A 126 -6.89 16.00 23.53
CA THR A 126 -5.85 16.53 24.43
C THR A 126 -5.58 15.55 25.57
N THR A 127 -6.63 14.95 26.14
CA THR A 127 -6.52 13.91 27.15
C THR A 127 -5.81 12.67 26.60
N ALA A 128 -6.13 12.23 25.38
CA ALA A 128 -5.46 11.09 24.74
C ALA A 128 -3.94 11.31 24.57
N ILE A 129 -3.51 12.53 24.24
CA ILE A 129 -2.08 12.88 24.10
C ILE A 129 -1.37 12.90 25.46
N ARG A 130 -2.00 13.46 26.49
CA ARG A 130 -1.40 13.47 27.83
C ARG A 130 -1.32 12.08 28.44
N LEU A 131 -2.21 11.20 28.05
CA LEU A 131 -2.16 9.78 28.37
C LEU A 131 -0.95 9.07 27.70
N LEU A 132 -0.32 9.67 26.69
CA LEU A 132 0.88 9.17 26.01
C LEU A 132 2.18 9.85 26.48
N LEU A 133 2.10 10.92 27.27
CA LEU A 133 3.27 11.73 27.69
C LEU A 133 4.05 11.21 28.92
N PRO A 134 3.44 10.60 29.96
CA PRO A 134 4.16 10.03 31.10
C PRO A 134 5.15 8.92 30.75
N THR A 135 5.06 8.35 29.55
CA THR A 135 6.05 7.41 29.00
C THR A 135 7.39 8.07 28.66
N VAL A 136 7.45 9.41 28.58
CA VAL A 136 8.68 10.17 28.26
C VAL A 136 9.23 10.94 29.47
N SER A 137 8.42 11.30 30.46
CA SER A 137 8.81 12.24 31.54
C SER A 137 9.21 11.61 32.89
N ALA A 138 9.39 10.29 32.99
CA ALA A 138 9.75 9.62 34.24
C ALA A 138 11.28 9.59 34.53
N SER A 139 12.01 10.65 34.18
CA SER A 139 13.40 10.87 34.59
C SER A 139 13.44 11.93 35.70
N GLU A 140 14.01 11.61 36.85
CA GLU A 140 14.09 12.47 38.06
C GLU A 140 14.81 13.83 37.85
N HIS A 141 15.37 14.08 36.66
CA HIS A 141 16.26 15.21 36.37
C HIS A 141 15.60 16.47 35.80
N ILE A 142 14.27 16.53 35.72
CA ILE A 142 13.56 17.67 35.08
C ILE A 142 12.72 18.42 36.12
N LYS A 143 13.05 19.70 36.39
CA LYS A 143 12.20 20.61 37.16
C LYS A 143 11.58 21.70 36.28
N GLU A 144 10.28 21.89 36.48
CA GLU A 144 9.45 22.86 35.78
C GLU A 144 9.60 24.26 36.38
N ARG A 145 9.73 25.30 35.54
CA ARG A 145 9.59 26.70 35.97
C ARG A 145 8.75 27.49 34.97
N ILE A 146 7.76 28.21 35.48
CA ILE A 146 6.85 29.03 34.68
C ILE A 146 7.30 30.48 34.74
N ASP A 147 7.61 31.08 33.60
CA ASP A 147 7.82 32.53 33.50
C ASP A 147 6.47 33.23 33.25
N HIS A 148 5.91 33.79 34.31
CA HIS A 148 4.61 34.45 34.27
C HIS A 148 4.59 35.75 33.46
N LYS A 149 5.74 36.36 33.12
CA LYS A 149 5.77 37.59 32.33
C LYS A 149 5.62 37.33 30.82
N ASN A 150 6.06 36.16 30.36
CA ASN A 150 6.09 35.80 28.94
C ASN A 150 5.17 34.62 28.59
N GLN A 151 4.46 34.05 29.58
CA GLN A 151 3.61 32.85 29.45
C GLN A 151 4.35 31.64 28.84
N THR A 152 5.65 31.55 29.04
CA THR A 152 6.48 30.44 28.58
C THR A 152 6.74 29.47 29.72
N LEU A 153 6.51 28.19 29.45
CA LEU A 153 6.86 27.07 30.30
C LEU A 153 8.30 26.67 29.93
N SER A 154 9.24 26.80 30.87
CA SER A 154 10.65 26.49 30.64
C SER A 154 11.13 25.42 31.60
N TYR A 155 11.75 24.37 31.07
CA TYR A 155 12.42 23.35 31.87
C TYR A 155 13.86 23.80 32.12
N LEU A 156 14.27 23.90 33.38
CA LEU A 156 15.62 24.32 33.76
C LEU A 156 16.39 23.13 34.36
N PHE A 157 17.61 22.92 33.87
CA PHE A 157 18.60 22.03 34.48
C PHE A 157 19.41 22.82 35.52
N ASN A 158 19.85 22.17 36.60
CA ASN A 158 20.57 22.82 37.69
C ASN A 158 22.02 23.18 37.26
N GLU A 159 22.44 24.44 37.45
CA GLU A 159 23.73 24.96 36.95
C GLU A 159 24.96 24.40 37.69
N GLU A 160 24.81 23.94 38.94
CA GLU A 160 25.95 23.45 39.73
C GLU A 160 26.43 22.03 39.38
N GLU A 161 25.74 21.31 38.49
CA GLU A 161 26.16 19.99 38.00
C GLU A 161 26.72 20.02 36.55
N LEU A 162 26.82 21.20 35.94
CA LEU A 162 27.25 21.39 34.54
C LEU A 162 28.78 21.42 34.32
N THR A 163 29.59 20.86 35.22
CA THR A 163 31.06 20.83 35.06
C THR A 163 31.69 19.47 34.72
N LEU A 164 30.92 18.40 34.47
CA LEU A 164 31.50 17.12 34.01
C LEU A 164 30.59 16.38 33.00
N SER A 165 30.81 16.57 31.70
CA SER A 165 31.02 15.52 30.67
C SER A 165 30.75 16.02 29.24
N SER A 166 31.54 15.51 28.31
CA SER A 166 31.64 15.83 26.88
C SER A 166 30.47 15.32 26.00
N LYS A 167 29.22 15.57 26.39
CA LYS A 167 28.02 14.97 25.74
C LYS A 167 26.97 15.95 25.21
N HIS A 168 27.34 17.19 24.88
CA HIS A 168 26.36 18.18 24.38
C HIS A 168 26.77 18.88 23.08
N GLN A 169 27.71 18.31 22.33
CA GLN A 169 27.89 18.63 20.90
C GLN A 169 26.93 17.82 20.00
N ASP A 170 26.26 16.81 20.57
CA ASP A 170 25.39 15.85 19.88
C ASP A 170 24.02 16.45 19.47
N PHE A 171 23.54 17.47 20.18
CA PHE A 171 22.22 18.06 19.95
C PHE A 171 22.14 18.92 18.66
N LEU A 172 23.25 19.51 18.21
CA LEU A 172 23.29 20.30 16.96
C LEU A 172 23.47 19.40 15.71
N ALA A 173 24.04 18.21 15.88
CA ALA A 173 24.10 17.18 14.83
C ALA A 173 22.73 16.50 14.62
N GLU A 174 21.94 16.35 15.69
CA GLU A 174 20.56 15.84 15.65
C GLU A 174 19.60 16.72 14.85
N LEU A 175 19.68 18.06 14.97
CA LEU A 175 18.79 18.96 14.23
C LEU A 175 19.01 18.93 12.71
N SER A 176 20.24 18.57 12.29
CA SER A 176 20.65 18.47 10.88
C SER A 176 20.08 17.20 10.21
N SER A 177 19.86 16.14 10.99
CA SER A 177 19.37 14.85 10.51
C SER A 177 17.84 14.83 10.36
N PHE A 178 17.12 15.70 11.05
CA PHE A 178 15.68 15.88 10.87
C PHE A 178 15.32 16.70 9.62
N ALA A 179 16.16 17.67 9.22
CA ALA A 179 16.03 18.38 7.95
C ALA A 179 16.24 17.47 6.72
N LEU A 180 16.92 16.33 6.93
CA LEU A 180 17.30 15.32 5.93
C LEU A 180 16.11 14.50 5.39
N LEU A 181 15.00 14.44 6.13
CA LEU A 181 13.79 13.70 5.74
C LEU A 181 12.77 14.54 4.95
N ALA A 182 12.89 15.87 4.95
CA ALA A 182 11.87 16.75 4.37
C ALA A 182 12.15 17.25 2.92
N LEU A 183 13.32 16.94 2.32
CA LEU A 183 13.81 17.68 1.14
C LEU A 183 14.05 16.88 -0.16
N CYS A 184 13.55 15.65 -0.29
CA CYS A 184 13.83 14.85 -1.49
C CYS A 184 12.82 15.07 -2.63
N LYS A 185 12.99 16.13 -3.45
CA LYS A 185 12.31 16.25 -4.77
C LYS A 185 13.08 16.94 -5.93
N ASN A 186 14.40 17.25 -5.87
CA ASN A 186 15.10 17.77 -7.07
C ASN A 186 16.61 17.41 -7.22
N GLU A 187 17.16 17.72 -8.40
CA GLU A 187 18.51 17.42 -8.90
C GLU A 187 19.67 18.01 -8.04
N ALA A 188 19.45 19.10 -7.30
CA ALA A 188 20.42 19.66 -6.36
C ALA A 188 20.67 18.73 -5.15
N SER A 189 19.77 17.79 -4.88
CA SER A 189 19.91 16.77 -3.83
C SER A 189 20.95 15.70 -4.18
N LEU A 190 21.19 15.41 -5.47
CA LEU A 190 22.20 14.43 -5.89
C LEU A 190 23.62 14.96 -5.70
N GLU A 191 23.86 16.24 -5.98
CA GLU A 191 25.16 16.89 -5.76
C GLU A 191 25.48 16.99 -4.25
N PHE A 192 24.45 17.16 -3.41
CA PHE A 192 24.59 17.18 -1.95
C PHE A 192 24.90 15.80 -1.36
N ILE A 193 24.25 14.73 -1.84
CA ILE A 193 24.55 13.33 -1.46
C ILE A 193 26.00 12.96 -1.84
N LYS A 194 26.44 13.39 -3.03
CA LYS A 194 27.80 13.16 -3.52
C LYS A 194 28.85 13.84 -2.62
N ASN A 195 28.57 15.04 -2.13
CA ASN A 195 29.44 15.74 -1.17
C ASN A 195 29.47 15.08 0.21
N ILE A 196 28.33 14.55 0.70
CA ILE A 196 28.29 13.80 1.97
C ILE A 196 29.10 12.51 1.89
N LEU A 197 29.00 11.76 0.78
CA LEU A 197 29.78 10.53 0.58
C LEU A 197 31.29 10.80 0.48
N ASN A 198 31.68 11.96 -0.06
CA ASN A 198 33.08 12.41 -0.09
C ASN A 198 33.58 12.82 1.30
N THR A 199 32.75 13.47 2.12
CA THR A 199 33.06 13.81 3.52
C THR A 199 33.18 12.56 4.40
N LEU A 200 32.33 11.55 4.18
CA LEU A 200 32.41 10.26 4.90
C LEU A 200 33.66 9.45 4.52
N ARG A 201 34.10 9.53 3.25
CA ARG A 201 35.41 9.00 2.82
C ARG A 201 36.58 9.74 3.47
N ALA A 202 36.48 11.06 3.62
CA ALA A 202 37.50 11.86 4.31
C ALA A 202 37.56 11.57 5.82
N ALA A 203 36.41 11.36 6.47
CA ALA A 203 36.30 10.96 7.87
C ALA A 203 36.90 9.56 8.13
N SER A 204 36.70 8.62 7.20
CA SER A 204 37.34 7.29 7.23
C SER A 204 38.86 7.37 7.04
N ALA A 205 39.35 8.29 6.20
CA ALA A 205 40.79 8.55 6.03
C ALA A 205 41.45 9.20 7.26
N LEU A 206 40.66 9.75 8.19
CA LEU A 206 41.10 10.32 9.47
C LEU A 206 40.98 9.36 10.66
N GLY A 207 40.58 8.10 10.43
CA GLY A 207 40.59 7.05 11.46
C GLY A 207 39.41 7.05 12.44
N LEU A 208 38.30 7.70 12.09
CA LEU A 208 37.07 7.66 12.90
C LEU A 208 36.37 6.29 12.77
N THR A 209 35.84 5.78 13.87
CA THR A 209 35.34 4.40 14.02
C THR A 209 33.81 4.30 13.91
N PRO A 210 33.24 3.12 13.58
CA PRO A 210 31.79 2.93 13.45
C PRO A 210 30.97 3.28 14.71
N SER A 211 31.55 3.25 15.90
CA SER A 211 30.89 3.69 17.14
C SER A 211 30.67 5.20 17.22
N ASP A 212 31.40 5.99 16.43
CA ASP A 212 31.31 7.45 16.41
C ASP A 212 30.09 7.96 15.61
N LEU A 213 29.31 7.07 14.97
CA LEU A 213 28.28 7.45 13.99
C LEU A 213 26.93 6.73 14.09
N SER A 214 26.66 5.92 15.12
CA SER A 214 25.60 4.90 15.03
C SER A 214 24.51 4.88 16.11
N GLN A 215 23.68 5.93 16.28
CA GLN A 215 22.35 5.86 16.92
C GLN A 215 21.50 7.01 16.34
N THR A 216 20.43 6.88 15.55
CA THR A 216 19.16 6.13 15.65
C THR A 216 18.41 6.23 14.28
N VAL A 217 17.44 5.34 13.97
CA VAL A 217 16.17 5.59 13.20
C VAL A 217 15.50 4.26 12.75
N ASN A 218 14.15 4.25 12.74
CA ASN A 218 13.25 3.21 12.23
C ASN A 218 13.33 3.01 10.70
N THR A 219 13.46 1.76 10.25
CA THR A 219 13.53 1.40 8.83
C THR A 219 12.42 0.42 8.45
N PRO A 220 11.62 0.69 7.40
CA PRO A 220 10.65 -0.28 6.86
C PRO A 220 11.35 -1.57 6.35
N PRO A 221 10.77 -2.78 6.52
CA PRO A 221 11.42 -4.05 6.14
C PRO A 221 11.90 -4.12 4.68
N ASN A 222 11.14 -3.51 3.77
CA ASN A 222 11.47 -3.40 2.34
C ASN A 222 12.67 -2.48 2.04
N LEU A 223 12.96 -1.51 2.91
CA LEU A 223 14.17 -0.69 2.80
C LEU A 223 15.41 -1.44 3.33
N VAL A 224 15.24 -2.32 4.31
CA VAL A 224 16.32 -3.20 4.80
C VAL A 224 16.76 -4.18 3.71
N GLU A 225 15.81 -4.83 3.01
CA GLU A 225 16.11 -5.77 1.91
C GLU A 225 16.81 -5.10 0.71
N SER A 226 16.46 -3.85 0.39
CA SER A 226 17.08 -3.11 -0.71
C SER A 226 18.46 -2.53 -0.37
N LEU A 227 18.75 -2.32 0.92
CA LEU A 227 20.05 -1.84 1.40
C LEU A 227 21.01 -2.98 1.78
N GLU A 228 20.52 -4.21 1.97
CA GLU A 228 21.30 -5.39 2.35
C GLU A 228 22.55 -5.62 1.47
N PRO A 229 22.49 -5.56 0.12
CA PRO A 229 23.67 -5.76 -0.72
C PRO A 229 24.77 -4.71 -0.49
N TYR A 230 24.38 -3.49 -0.13
CA TYR A 230 25.29 -2.38 0.14
C TYR A 230 25.85 -2.46 1.57
N ALA A 231 25.00 -2.79 2.55
CA ALA A 231 25.40 -3.03 3.94
C ALA A 231 26.41 -4.19 4.04
N LYS A 232 26.15 -5.31 3.35
CA LYS A 232 27.04 -6.48 3.29
C LYS A 232 28.38 -6.17 2.63
N LYS A 233 28.39 -5.25 1.65
CA LYS A 233 29.60 -4.79 0.97
C LYS A 233 30.46 -3.85 1.83
N ILE A 234 29.84 -3.05 2.71
CA ILE A 234 30.53 -2.05 3.53
C ILE A 234 30.97 -2.63 4.87
N TRP A 235 30.14 -3.49 5.50
CA TRP A 235 30.32 -3.95 6.88
C TRP A 235 30.53 -5.46 7.03
N GLY A 236 30.72 -6.21 5.94
CA GLY A 236 31.06 -7.64 6.00
C GLY A 236 29.94 -8.51 6.58
N GLU A 237 30.23 -9.40 7.53
CA GLU A 237 29.21 -10.20 8.25
C GLU A 237 28.66 -9.51 9.52
N GLU A 238 29.33 -8.46 10.02
CA GLU A 238 28.99 -7.79 11.29
C GLU A 238 27.67 -6.98 11.25
N TRP A 239 27.14 -6.68 10.06
CA TRP A 239 25.84 -6.01 9.93
C TRP A 239 24.68 -6.90 10.41
N GLN A 240 24.80 -8.22 10.32
CA GLN A 240 23.76 -9.16 10.77
C GLN A 240 23.62 -9.12 12.30
N ASP A 241 24.73 -9.07 13.03
CA ASP A 241 24.72 -8.91 14.49
C ASP A 241 24.12 -7.56 14.90
N THR A 242 24.39 -6.51 14.12
CA THR A 242 23.85 -5.17 14.35
C THR A 242 22.35 -5.12 14.08
N LEU A 243 21.88 -5.71 12.99
CA LEU A 243 20.45 -5.83 12.68
C LEU A 243 19.74 -6.71 13.73
N THR A 244 20.36 -7.79 14.18
CA THR A 244 19.83 -8.67 15.21
C THR A 244 19.69 -7.94 16.54
N ARG A 245 20.70 -7.17 16.96
CA ARG A 245 20.63 -6.32 18.15
C ARG A 245 19.55 -5.26 18.03
N TYR A 246 19.45 -4.61 16.87
CA TYR A 246 18.42 -3.62 16.59
C TYR A 246 17.01 -4.21 16.69
N ASN A 247 16.74 -5.33 16.02
CA ASN A 247 15.45 -6.02 16.06
C ASN A 247 15.10 -6.45 17.49
N LYS A 248 16.08 -6.98 18.24
CA LYS A 248 15.88 -7.36 19.65
C LYS A 248 15.49 -6.16 20.52
N THR A 249 16.14 -5.01 20.34
CA THR A 249 15.79 -3.78 21.07
C THR A 249 14.41 -3.27 20.68
N MET A 250 14.08 -3.26 19.38
CA MET A 250 12.76 -2.83 18.90
C MET A 250 11.64 -3.72 19.41
N MET A 251 11.83 -5.05 19.40
CA MET A 251 10.87 -5.98 20.00
C MET A 251 10.71 -5.75 21.50
N GLY A 252 11.82 -5.49 22.22
CA GLY A 252 11.75 -5.13 23.64
C GLY A 252 10.95 -3.85 23.91
N MET A 253 11.14 -2.81 23.08
CA MET A 253 10.37 -1.57 23.21
C MET A 253 8.88 -1.75 22.88
N GLN A 254 8.55 -2.54 21.84
CA GLN A 254 7.16 -2.86 21.52
C GLN A 254 6.49 -3.62 22.65
N GLU A 255 7.19 -4.59 23.25
CA GLU A 255 6.70 -5.37 24.38
C GLU A 255 6.50 -4.50 25.63
N ASP A 256 7.44 -3.59 25.94
CA ASP A 256 7.33 -2.67 27.07
C ASP A 256 6.13 -1.71 26.92
N VAL A 257 5.88 -1.21 25.70
CA VAL A 257 4.72 -0.35 25.44
C VAL A 257 3.42 -1.14 25.51
N LEU A 258 3.42 -2.38 25.02
CA LEU A 258 2.28 -3.29 25.08
C LEU A 258 1.93 -3.65 26.53
N GLU A 259 2.95 -3.88 27.39
CA GLU A 259 2.79 -4.14 28.81
C GLU A 259 2.18 -2.92 29.52
N ARG A 260 2.71 -1.72 29.31
CA ARG A 260 2.18 -0.47 29.91
C ARG A 260 0.76 -0.16 29.45
N LEU A 261 0.45 -0.41 28.18
CA LEU A 261 -0.91 -0.27 27.64
C LEU A 261 -1.86 -1.24 28.34
N THR A 262 -1.41 -2.46 28.57
CA THR A 262 -2.16 -3.52 29.25
C THR A 262 -2.41 -3.19 30.72
N GLU A 263 -1.37 -2.82 31.48
CA GLU A 263 -1.48 -2.36 32.88
C GLU A 263 -2.47 -1.21 33.03
N ARG A 264 -2.52 -0.34 32.02
CA ARG A 264 -3.46 0.77 32.02
C ARG A 264 -4.89 0.36 31.73
N ILE A 265 -5.10 -0.58 30.81
CA ILE A 265 -6.41 -1.18 30.58
C ILE A 265 -6.91 -1.86 31.86
N GLU A 266 -6.04 -2.57 32.59
CA GLU A 266 -6.34 -3.15 33.90
C GLU A 266 -6.75 -2.08 34.92
N GLY A 267 -6.00 -0.97 35.00
CA GLY A 267 -6.32 0.15 35.88
C GLY A 267 -7.70 0.75 35.61
N VAL A 268 -8.07 0.89 34.34
CA VAL A 268 -9.40 1.39 33.92
C VAL A 268 -10.49 0.38 34.28
N ILE A 269 -10.25 -0.92 34.08
CA ILE A 269 -11.19 -1.97 34.48
C ILE A 269 -11.39 -1.98 36.00
N ALA A 270 -10.31 -1.84 36.78
CA ALA A 270 -10.36 -1.85 38.25
C ALA A 270 -11.15 -0.68 38.84
N GLN A 271 -11.22 0.46 38.13
CA GLN A 271 -12.04 1.61 38.52
C GLN A 271 -13.55 1.35 38.36
N GLY A 272 -13.94 0.34 37.58
CA GLY A 272 -15.35 -0.02 37.38
C GLY A 272 -16.17 1.03 36.61
N GLU A 273 -15.51 1.92 35.89
CA GLU A 273 -16.15 2.97 35.11
C GLU A 273 -16.42 2.51 33.67
N ARG A 274 -17.47 3.09 33.06
CA ARG A 274 -17.73 2.85 31.64
C ARG A 274 -16.76 3.67 30.81
N SER A 275 -15.83 3.02 30.14
CA SER A 275 -14.74 3.70 29.41
C SER A 275 -14.64 3.25 27.96
N LEU A 276 -14.27 4.18 27.08
CA LEU A 276 -13.85 3.91 25.70
C LEU A 276 -12.36 4.22 25.59
N LEU A 277 -11.54 3.22 25.35
CA LEU A 277 -10.10 3.37 25.15
C LEU A 277 -9.80 3.32 23.65
N MET A 278 -9.21 4.41 23.15
CA MET A 278 -8.73 4.48 21.77
C MET A 278 -7.28 4.00 21.75
N ILE A 279 -7.02 2.94 20.99
CA ILE A 279 -5.70 2.30 20.88
C ILE A 279 -5.06 2.75 19.56
N PRO A 280 -4.06 3.65 19.60
CA PRO A 280 -3.40 4.14 18.39
C PRO A 280 -2.42 3.09 17.87
N GLU A 281 -2.49 2.74 16.57
CA GLU A 281 -1.38 2.15 15.80
C GLU A 281 -0.68 0.91 16.40
N PHE A 282 -1.38 0.13 17.23
CA PHE A 282 -0.95 -1.20 17.61
C PHE A 282 -1.61 -2.25 16.73
N ASP A 283 -0.87 -3.31 16.43
CA ASP A 283 -1.46 -4.55 15.95
C ASP A 283 -2.52 -5.00 16.97
N PRO A 284 -3.81 -5.02 16.59
CA PRO A 284 -4.88 -5.38 17.51
C PRO A 284 -4.70 -6.78 18.08
N GLN A 285 -4.12 -7.70 17.31
CA GLN A 285 -3.92 -9.08 17.74
C GLN A 285 -2.93 -9.16 18.92
N SER A 286 -1.84 -8.40 18.87
CA SER A 286 -0.85 -8.32 19.95
C SER A 286 -1.48 -7.79 21.25
N VAL A 287 -2.30 -6.74 21.18
CA VAL A 287 -3.01 -6.19 22.35
C VAL A 287 -3.99 -7.20 22.95
N LEU A 288 -4.82 -7.84 22.12
CA LEU A 288 -5.79 -8.83 22.59
C LEU A 288 -5.11 -10.07 23.19
N LEU A 289 -3.96 -10.49 22.64
CA LEU A 289 -3.18 -11.59 23.20
C LEU A 289 -2.65 -11.24 24.59
N LYS A 290 -2.10 -10.02 24.77
CA LYS A 290 -1.61 -9.55 26.06
C LYS A 290 -2.70 -9.44 27.12
N LEU A 291 -3.87 -8.93 26.74
CA LEU A 291 -5.04 -8.89 27.63
C LEU A 291 -5.49 -10.30 28.04
N LYS A 292 -5.41 -11.27 27.13
CA LYS A 292 -5.68 -12.68 27.44
C LYS A 292 -4.65 -13.27 28.41
N GLU A 293 -3.36 -12.96 28.25
CA GLU A 293 -2.30 -13.38 29.19
C GLU A 293 -2.57 -12.88 30.61
N LYS A 294 -3.17 -11.69 30.76
CA LYS A 294 -3.59 -11.11 32.04
C LYS A 294 -4.96 -11.60 32.55
N ASN A 295 -5.57 -12.58 31.88
CA ASN A 295 -6.91 -13.09 32.20
C ASN A 295 -8.02 -12.02 32.17
N ILE A 296 -7.88 -10.99 31.34
CA ILE A 296 -8.93 -10.01 31.13
C ILE A 296 -9.97 -10.60 30.17
N GLU A 297 -11.21 -10.73 30.65
CA GLU A 297 -12.29 -11.31 29.86
C GLU A 297 -12.63 -10.44 28.65
N MET A 298 -12.45 -11.01 27.45
CA MET A 298 -12.89 -10.42 26.20
C MET A 298 -14.32 -10.86 25.92
N VAL A 299 -15.27 -9.93 25.98
CA VAL A 299 -16.69 -10.18 25.65
C VAL A 299 -16.84 -10.36 24.13
N GLY A 300 -15.98 -9.70 23.35
CA GLY A 300 -15.89 -9.83 21.89
C GLY A 300 -16.11 -8.48 21.18
N PRO A 301 -16.13 -8.45 19.84
CA PRO A 301 -16.50 -7.25 19.10
C PRO A 301 -17.94 -6.86 19.44
N ILE A 302 -18.15 -5.62 19.91
CA ILE A 302 -19.48 -5.08 20.31
C ILE A 302 -20.39 -4.98 19.10
N ARG A 303 -19.77 -4.65 17.98
CA ARG A 303 -20.29 -4.75 16.63
C ARG A 303 -19.09 -5.12 15.78
N GLU A 304 -19.14 -6.24 15.07
CA GLU A 304 -18.42 -6.26 13.79
C GLU A 304 -18.95 -5.05 13.02
N SER A 305 -18.07 -4.27 12.40
CA SER A 305 -18.55 -3.26 11.45
C SER A 305 -19.49 -4.00 10.49
N ILE A 306 -20.71 -3.49 10.35
CA ILE A 306 -21.64 -3.98 9.33
C ILE A 306 -20.92 -3.68 8.03
N LYS A 307 -20.26 -4.69 7.48
CA LYS A 307 -19.52 -4.64 6.23
C LYS A 307 -20.57 -4.73 5.13
N PRO A 308 -20.92 -3.64 4.43
CA PRO A 308 -21.79 -3.73 3.28
C PRO A 308 -21.05 -4.59 2.25
N ARG A 309 -21.54 -5.82 2.01
CA ARG A 309 -20.92 -6.69 0.99
C ARG A 309 -21.40 -6.24 -0.39
N GLY A 310 -20.54 -5.53 -1.10
CA GLY A 310 -20.74 -5.10 -2.47
C GLY A 310 -21.50 -3.79 -2.64
N TYR A 311 -21.79 -3.48 -3.90
CA TYR A 311 -22.32 -2.21 -4.36
C TYR A 311 -23.71 -2.39 -4.99
N LEU A 312 -24.69 -2.86 -4.19
CA LEU A 312 -26.07 -3.02 -4.65
C LEU A 312 -26.87 -1.75 -4.39
N PHE A 313 -27.58 -1.25 -5.40
CA PHE A 313 -28.45 -0.08 -5.29
C PHE A 313 -29.86 -0.38 -5.79
N GLN A 314 -30.86 0.06 -5.03
CA GLN A 314 -32.26 0.05 -5.44
C GLN A 314 -32.58 1.26 -6.30
N ILE A 315 -33.29 1.07 -7.40
CA ILE A 315 -33.79 2.13 -8.28
C ILE A 315 -35.30 2.28 -8.02
N GLU A 316 -35.73 3.45 -7.59
CA GLU A 316 -37.13 3.77 -7.32
C GLU A 316 -37.65 4.90 -8.22
N LYS A 317 -38.90 4.77 -8.68
CA LYS A 317 -39.66 5.84 -9.34
C LYS A 317 -41.07 5.87 -8.78
N ALA A 318 -41.52 7.06 -8.35
CA ALA A 318 -42.84 7.24 -7.74
C ALA A 318 -43.13 6.25 -6.58
N GLY A 319 -42.11 5.96 -5.76
CA GLY A 319 -42.23 5.05 -4.61
C GLY A 319 -42.24 3.55 -4.95
N GLN A 320 -42.13 3.18 -6.23
CA GLN A 320 -42.05 1.78 -6.67
C GLN A 320 -40.61 1.41 -7.02
N VAL A 321 -40.20 0.20 -6.64
CA VAL A 321 -38.92 -0.39 -7.07
C VAL A 321 -39.03 -0.79 -8.54
N VAL A 322 -38.24 -0.14 -9.37
CA VAL A 322 -38.26 -0.29 -10.83
C VAL A 322 -37.00 -0.97 -11.38
N GLY A 323 -36.01 -1.27 -10.56
CA GLY A 323 -34.80 -1.97 -10.96
C GLY A 323 -33.71 -1.92 -9.90
N HIS A 324 -32.54 -2.47 -10.22
CA HIS A 324 -31.37 -2.45 -9.35
C HIS A 324 -30.09 -2.18 -10.15
N PHE A 325 -29.11 -1.56 -9.49
CA PHE A 325 -27.73 -1.53 -9.95
C PHE A 325 -26.86 -2.44 -9.10
N LEU A 326 -25.86 -3.07 -9.70
CA LEU A 326 -24.80 -3.81 -9.03
C LEU A 326 -23.43 -3.34 -9.53
N GLY A 327 -22.54 -2.96 -8.62
CA GLY A 327 -21.13 -2.72 -8.93
C GLY A 327 -20.36 -4.01 -9.16
N SER A 328 -19.56 -4.03 -10.22
CA SER A 328 -18.75 -5.16 -10.66
C SER A 328 -17.25 -4.83 -10.61
N TYR A 329 -16.45 -5.89 -10.52
CA TYR A 329 -15.02 -5.89 -10.83
C TYR A 329 -14.78 -6.99 -11.86
N HIS A 330 -14.02 -6.70 -12.92
CA HIS A 330 -13.74 -7.67 -13.98
C HIS A 330 -12.86 -8.85 -13.53
N LEU A 331 -12.13 -8.67 -12.43
CA LEU A 331 -11.38 -9.72 -11.74
C LEU A 331 -11.81 -9.73 -10.29
N THR A 332 -12.35 -10.86 -9.83
CA THR A 332 -12.99 -10.95 -8.51
C THR A 332 -12.50 -12.21 -7.79
N PRO A 333 -12.15 -12.12 -6.49
CA PRO A 333 -11.90 -13.29 -5.65
C PRO A 333 -13.05 -14.31 -5.68
N ASN A 334 -12.73 -15.60 -5.81
CA ASN A 334 -13.73 -16.68 -5.94
C ASN A 334 -14.78 -16.67 -4.84
N TRP A 335 -14.36 -16.42 -3.59
CA TRP A 335 -15.27 -16.41 -2.45
C TRP A 335 -16.41 -15.38 -2.57
N ILE A 336 -16.22 -14.29 -3.34
CA ILE A 336 -17.28 -13.32 -3.65
C ILE A 336 -18.27 -13.90 -4.66
N LEU A 337 -17.78 -14.63 -5.68
CA LEU A 337 -18.58 -15.20 -6.77
C LEU A 337 -19.34 -16.46 -6.35
N GLU A 338 -18.80 -17.21 -5.38
CA GLU A 338 -19.38 -18.44 -4.84
C GLU A 338 -20.55 -18.16 -3.90
N SER A 339 -20.57 -17.00 -3.23
CA SER A 339 -21.60 -16.65 -2.25
C SER A 339 -21.97 -15.17 -2.34
N PHE A 340 -22.82 -14.83 -3.30
CA PHE A 340 -23.45 -13.51 -3.32
C PHE A 340 -24.45 -13.38 -2.17
N ASN A 341 -24.54 -12.16 -1.63
CA ASN A 341 -25.56 -11.83 -0.65
C ASN A 341 -26.96 -12.12 -1.22
N SER A 342 -27.85 -12.69 -0.40
CA SER A 342 -29.21 -13.06 -0.82
C SER A 342 -30.02 -11.89 -1.40
N LYS A 343 -29.73 -10.63 -1.00
CA LYS A 343 -30.37 -9.43 -1.59
C LYS A 343 -29.94 -9.18 -3.03
N ILE A 344 -28.68 -9.49 -3.38
CA ILE A 344 -28.19 -9.41 -4.76
C ILE A 344 -28.91 -10.47 -5.60
N GLU A 345 -28.98 -11.69 -5.08
CA GLU A 345 -29.68 -12.80 -5.75
C GLU A 345 -31.17 -12.49 -5.95
N ASP A 346 -31.84 -12.01 -4.91
CA ASP A 346 -33.23 -11.57 -4.96
C ASP A 346 -33.46 -10.48 -6.00
N ALA A 347 -32.56 -9.49 -6.05
CA ALA A 347 -32.64 -8.40 -7.01
C ALA A 347 -32.50 -8.91 -8.45
N PHE A 348 -31.57 -9.84 -8.69
CA PHE A 348 -31.41 -10.49 -10.00
C PHE A 348 -32.62 -11.38 -10.38
N LEU A 349 -33.17 -12.13 -9.42
CA LEU A 349 -34.31 -13.02 -9.65
C LEU A 349 -35.59 -12.24 -9.98
N LYS A 350 -35.78 -11.06 -9.36
CA LYS A 350 -36.96 -10.19 -9.56
C LYS A 350 -36.90 -9.29 -10.79
N SER A 351 -35.77 -9.28 -11.51
CA SER A 351 -35.58 -8.46 -12.70
C SER A 351 -36.02 -9.19 -13.98
N ASP A 352 -36.43 -8.40 -14.98
CA ASP A 352 -36.92 -8.90 -16.27
C ASP A 352 -35.80 -9.00 -17.31
N VAL A 353 -34.76 -8.17 -17.17
CA VAL A 353 -33.62 -8.08 -18.10
C VAL A 353 -32.31 -7.88 -17.34
N LEU A 354 -31.22 -8.41 -17.88
CA LEU A 354 -29.86 -8.08 -17.45
C LEU A 354 -29.39 -6.93 -18.33
N ALA A 355 -28.85 -5.87 -17.72
CA ALA A 355 -28.10 -4.88 -18.45
C ALA A 355 -26.65 -4.90 -17.94
N VAL A 356 -25.68 -4.94 -18.83
CA VAL A 356 -24.24 -4.94 -18.51
C VAL A 356 -23.54 -3.85 -19.33
N GLU A 357 -22.34 -3.40 -18.96
CA GLU A 357 -21.61 -2.41 -19.78
C GLU A 357 -21.57 -2.82 -21.25
N ILE A 358 -21.02 -4.01 -21.49
CA ILE A 358 -21.04 -4.70 -22.76
C ILE A 358 -21.18 -6.20 -22.51
N ASP A 359 -21.95 -6.89 -23.35
CA ASP A 359 -21.99 -8.35 -23.35
C ASP A 359 -20.74 -8.89 -24.03
N VAL A 360 -19.70 -9.11 -23.23
CA VAL A 360 -18.41 -9.67 -23.66
C VAL A 360 -18.50 -11.08 -24.23
N THR A 361 -19.68 -11.71 -24.18
CA THR A 361 -19.87 -13.04 -24.75
C THR A 361 -20.31 -13.03 -26.20
N LYS A 362 -20.78 -11.88 -26.72
CA LYS A 362 -21.09 -11.70 -28.14
C LYS A 362 -19.81 -11.81 -28.97
N GLN A 363 -19.88 -12.54 -30.07
CA GLN A 363 -18.72 -12.79 -30.92
C GLN A 363 -18.11 -11.48 -31.45
N GLU A 364 -18.95 -10.54 -31.88
CA GLU A 364 -18.51 -9.22 -32.37
C GLU A 364 -17.76 -8.42 -31.31
N HIS A 365 -18.19 -8.46 -30.04
CA HIS A 365 -17.51 -7.79 -28.94
C HIS A 365 -16.18 -8.47 -28.58
N LYS A 366 -16.15 -9.81 -28.60
CA LYS A 366 -14.89 -10.57 -28.39
C LYS A 366 -13.86 -10.20 -29.45
N GLU A 367 -14.25 -10.20 -30.72
CA GLU A 367 -13.35 -9.86 -31.83
C GLU A 367 -12.86 -8.41 -31.72
N ALA A 368 -13.73 -7.48 -31.30
CA ALA A 368 -13.34 -6.08 -31.11
C ALA A 368 -12.40 -5.87 -29.90
N LEU A 369 -12.65 -6.54 -28.77
CA LEU A 369 -11.75 -6.53 -27.60
C LEU A 369 -10.42 -7.20 -27.90
N GLU A 370 -10.44 -8.33 -28.61
CA GLU A 370 -9.24 -9.00 -29.10
C GLU A 370 -8.48 -8.03 -30.00
N LEU A 371 -9.10 -7.46 -31.05
CA LEU A 371 -8.44 -6.53 -31.96
C LEU A 371 -7.85 -5.30 -31.25
N ALA A 372 -8.55 -4.73 -30.27
CA ALA A 372 -8.04 -3.63 -29.46
C ALA A 372 -6.81 -4.05 -28.65
N THR A 373 -6.88 -5.21 -27.99
CA THR A 373 -5.74 -5.82 -27.31
C THR A 373 -4.59 -6.06 -28.30
N LEU A 374 -4.88 -6.58 -29.49
CA LEU A 374 -3.89 -6.84 -30.53
C LEU A 374 -3.16 -5.55 -30.94
N LYS A 375 -3.88 -4.44 -31.16
CA LYS A 375 -3.31 -3.11 -31.49
C LYS A 375 -2.47 -2.51 -30.37
N ARG A 376 -2.86 -2.69 -29.10
CA ARG A 376 -2.11 -2.20 -27.92
C ARG A 376 -0.65 -2.64 -27.95
N TRP A 377 -0.41 -3.89 -28.32
CA TRP A 377 0.91 -4.52 -28.19
C TRP A 377 1.76 -4.50 -29.47
N GLU A 378 1.21 -4.10 -30.63
CA GLU A 378 2.00 -3.93 -31.86
C GLU A 378 3.13 -2.89 -31.70
N LYS A 379 2.97 -1.94 -30.76
CA LYS A 379 3.96 -0.90 -30.51
C LYS A 379 5.10 -1.34 -29.58
N ASN A 380 4.94 -2.44 -28.84
CA ASN A 380 5.90 -2.87 -27.81
C ASN A 380 5.91 -4.41 -27.67
N PRO A 381 6.76 -5.14 -28.42
CA PRO A 381 6.86 -6.58 -28.28
C PRO A 381 7.42 -6.95 -26.90
N PHE A 382 6.80 -7.96 -26.26
CA PHE A 382 7.17 -8.42 -24.92
C PHE A 382 8.50 -9.20 -24.92
N PHE A 383 8.80 -9.92 -26.01
CA PHE A 383 10.08 -10.58 -26.25
C PHE A 383 10.78 -9.98 -27.45
N GLU A 384 12.11 -9.96 -27.42
CA GLU A 384 12.94 -9.46 -28.52
C GLU A 384 13.13 -10.50 -29.63
N SER A 385 13.02 -11.78 -29.28
CA SER A 385 13.18 -12.89 -30.22
C SER A 385 12.28 -14.08 -29.88
N ARG A 386 12.12 -14.98 -30.87
CA ARG A 386 11.40 -16.24 -30.70
C ARG A 386 12.12 -17.16 -29.71
N GLU A 387 13.44 -17.10 -29.65
CA GLU A 387 14.27 -17.86 -28.71
C GLU A 387 14.02 -17.40 -27.27
N GLU A 388 14.00 -16.09 -27.01
CA GLU A 388 13.69 -15.55 -25.68
C GLU A 388 12.30 -15.98 -25.21
N ARG A 389 11.32 -15.96 -26.11
CA ARG A 389 9.97 -16.48 -25.84
C ARG A 389 10.00 -17.96 -25.45
N GLN A 390 10.69 -18.81 -26.22
CA GLN A 390 10.73 -20.24 -25.94
C GLN A 390 11.44 -20.54 -24.61
N GLU A 391 12.50 -19.80 -24.30
CA GLU A 391 13.18 -19.87 -23.01
C GLU A 391 12.24 -19.47 -21.86
N PHE A 392 11.45 -18.41 -22.03
CA PHE A 392 10.47 -17.98 -21.05
C PHE A 392 9.35 -19.03 -20.84
N LEU A 393 8.80 -19.60 -21.92
CA LEU A 393 7.82 -20.69 -21.83
C LEU A 393 8.41 -21.92 -21.12
N SER A 394 9.66 -22.26 -21.39
CA SER A 394 10.36 -23.34 -20.70
C SER A 394 10.54 -23.03 -19.21
N PHE A 395 10.95 -21.80 -18.89
CA PHE A 395 11.07 -21.29 -17.52
C PHE A 395 9.75 -21.35 -16.74
N LEU A 396 8.62 -21.06 -17.40
CA LEU A 396 7.27 -21.20 -16.83
C LEU A 396 6.90 -22.68 -16.61
N GLY A 397 7.21 -23.54 -17.59
CA GLY A 397 6.98 -24.98 -17.51
C GLY A 397 7.72 -25.64 -16.35
N GLU A 398 8.99 -25.25 -16.11
CA GLU A 398 9.79 -25.66 -14.96
C GLU A 398 9.13 -25.31 -13.61
N ARG A 399 8.20 -24.35 -13.58
CA ARG A 399 7.43 -23.90 -12.40
C ARG A 399 5.99 -24.40 -12.38
N GLY A 400 5.65 -25.36 -13.25
CA GLY A 400 4.29 -25.89 -13.35
C GLY A 400 3.26 -24.88 -13.88
N ILE A 401 3.70 -23.88 -14.65
CA ILE A 401 2.82 -22.98 -15.40
C ILE A 401 2.86 -23.44 -16.86
N GLN A 402 1.87 -24.23 -17.26
CA GLN A 402 1.76 -24.70 -18.64
C GLN A 402 0.86 -23.76 -19.45
N ILE A 403 1.42 -23.22 -20.53
CA ILE A 403 0.66 -22.44 -21.51
C ILE A 403 0.40 -23.38 -22.68
N VAL A 404 -0.83 -23.91 -22.74
CA VAL A 404 -1.24 -25.01 -23.64
C VAL A 404 -1.19 -24.59 -25.11
N ASP A 405 -1.36 -23.30 -25.39
CA ASP A 405 -1.37 -22.78 -26.75
C ASP A 405 -0.09 -22.00 -27.06
N GLU A 406 0.89 -22.70 -27.65
CA GLU A 406 2.14 -22.10 -28.14
C GLU A 406 1.91 -21.07 -29.26
N LYS A 407 0.71 -20.98 -29.84
CA LYS A 407 0.38 -19.98 -30.86
C LYS A 407 -0.15 -18.68 -30.27
N ILE A 408 -0.33 -18.59 -28.95
CA ILE A 408 -0.70 -17.34 -28.27
C ILE A 408 0.33 -16.27 -28.67
N PRO A 409 -0.08 -15.21 -29.40
CA PRO A 409 0.82 -14.12 -29.74
C PRO A 409 1.46 -13.55 -28.47
N ASP A 410 2.73 -13.15 -28.52
CA ASP A 410 3.47 -12.65 -27.34
C ASP A 410 2.70 -11.57 -26.58
N ARG A 411 1.97 -10.76 -27.35
CA ARG A 411 1.04 -9.74 -26.88
C ARG A 411 -0.08 -10.22 -25.97
N LEU A 412 -0.58 -11.44 -26.17
CA LEU A 412 -1.62 -12.05 -25.35
C LEU A 412 -1.04 -12.91 -24.21
N LEU A 413 0.27 -13.18 -24.22
CA LEU A 413 0.91 -14.03 -23.22
C LEU A 413 0.81 -13.45 -21.82
N HIS A 414 0.96 -12.13 -21.68
CA HIS A 414 0.83 -11.44 -20.40
C HIS A 414 -0.58 -11.59 -19.81
N HIS A 415 -1.62 -11.39 -20.63
CA HIS A 415 -3.01 -11.57 -20.21
C HIS A 415 -3.28 -13.02 -19.80
N LYS A 416 -2.79 -13.99 -20.59
CA LYS A 416 -2.96 -15.40 -20.25
C LYS A 416 -2.22 -15.79 -18.97
N LEU A 417 -1.05 -15.22 -18.73
CA LEU A 417 -0.32 -15.41 -17.48
C LEU A 417 -1.06 -14.80 -16.30
N ALA A 418 -1.62 -13.59 -16.46
CA ALA A 418 -2.41 -12.95 -15.43
C ALA A 418 -3.65 -13.79 -15.08
N GLU A 419 -4.32 -14.37 -16.08
CA GLU A 419 -5.44 -15.30 -15.92
C GLU A 419 -5.02 -16.58 -15.17
N ILE A 420 -3.94 -17.25 -15.61
CA ILE A 420 -3.47 -18.50 -14.99
C ILE A 420 -3.01 -18.26 -13.55
N ILE A 421 -2.23 -17.21 -13.31
CA ILE A 421 -1.74 -16.88 -11.97
C ILE A 421 -2.91 -16.41 -11.10
N GLY A 422 -3.79 -15.55 -11.61
CA GLY A 422 -4.99 -15.09 -10.92
C GLY A 422 -5.86 -16.26 -10.49
N SER A 423 -6.13 -17.20 -11.39
CA SER A 423 -6.90 -18.41 -11.10
C SER A 423 -6.24 -19.27 -10.01
N LYS A 424 -4.91 -19.46 -10.06
CA LYS A 424 -4.16 -20.15 -8.99
C LYS A 424 -4.25 -19.42 -7.64
N GLU A 425 -4.37 -18.10 -7.67
CA GLU A 425 -4.56 -17.23 -6.49
C GLU A 425 -6.04 -17.10 -6.06
N GLY A 426 -6.97 -17.84 -6.71
CA GLY A 426 -8.40 -17.78 -6.40
C GLY A 426 -9.06 -16.47 -6.84
N ILE A 427 -8.59 -15.87 -7.93
CA ILE A 427 -9.23 -14.78 -8.66
C ILE A 427 -9.78 -15.33 -9.97
N GLU A 428 -11.04 -15.08 -10.22
CA GLU A 428 -11.76 -15.53 -11.42
C GLU A 428 -12.30 -14.33 -12.22
N SER A 429 -13.04 -14.66 -13.27
CA SER A 429 -13.82 -13.70 -14.05
C SER A 429 -14.74 -12.86 -13.16
N GLY A 430 -15.04 -11.65 -13.62
CA GLY A 430 -15.82 -10.69 -12.87
C GLY A 430 -17.27 -11.08 -12.59
N ILE A 431 -17.87 -10.28 -11.71
CA ILE A 431 -19.27 -10.39 -11.29
C ILE A 431 -20.21 -10.25 -12.50
N ASP A 432 -19.87 -9.36 -13.43
CA ASP A 432 -20.52 -9.16 -14.72
C ASP A 432 -20.64 -10.48 -15.51
N LEU A 433 -19.53 -11.18 -15.75
CA LEU A 433 -19.55 -12.42 -16.52
C LEU A 433 -20.38 -13.49 -15.82
N LYS A 434 -20.28 -13.57 -14.48
CA LYS A 434 -21.08 -14.52 -13.67
C LYS A 434 -22.58 -14.32 -13.87
N PHE A 435 -23.04 -13.07 -13.88
CA PHE A 435 -24.46 -12.77 -14.11
C PHE A 435 -24.87 -12.88 -15.59
N ILE A 436 -23.97 -12.63 -16.55
CA ILE A 436 -24.22 -12.91 -17.97
C ILE A 436 -24.50 -14.41 -18.18
N GLU A 437 -23.66 -15.29 -17.64
CA GLU A 437 -23.87 -16.74 -17.73
C GLU A 437 -25.21 -17.16 -17.12
N ARG A 438 -25.54 -16.60 -15.95
CA ARG A 438 -26.83 -16.86 -15.29
C ARG A 438 -28.03 -16.32 -16.05
N ALA A 439 -27.91 -15.15 -16.68
CA ALA A 439 -28.95 -14.61 -17.55
C ALA A 439 -29.20 -15.51 -18.74
N LYS A 440 -28.14 -16.03 -19.40
CA LYS A 440 -28.26 -17.00 -20.48
C LYS A 440 -28.95 -18.29 -20.05
N MET A 441 -28.58 -18.85 -18.89
CA MET A 441 -29.24 -20.03 -18.34
C MET A 441 -30.74 -19.82 -18.06
N ARG A 442 -31.15 -18.58 -17.79
CA ARG A 442 -32.55 -18.19 -17.56
C ARG A 442 -33.25 -17.66 -18.82
N GLU A 443 -32.59 -17.68 -19.98
CA GLU A 443 -33.08 -17.07 -21.23
C GLU A 443 -33.47 -15.59 -21.06
N MET A 444 -32.81 -14.89 -20.14
CA MET A 444 -33.06 -13.48 -19.87
C MET A 444 -32.37 -12.62 -20.94
N GLU A 445 -33.08 -11.61 -21.44
CA GLU A 445 -32.51 -10.67 -22.41
C GLU A 445 -31.34 -9.90 -21.77
N ILE A 446 -30.24 -9.79 -22.53
CA ILE A 446 -29.01 -9.09 -22.12
C ILE A 446 -28.87 -7.83 -22.97
N ILE A 447 -28.80 -6.67 -22.30
CA ILE A 447 -28.73 -5.35 -22.91
C ILE A 447 -27.38 -4.71 -22.60
N ASP A 448 -26.73 -4.16 -23.63
CA ASP A 448 -25.54 -3.35 -23.44
C ASP A 448 -25.94 -1.96 -22.92
N LEU A 449 -25.30 -1.51 -21.84
CA LEU A 449 -25.54 -0.20 -21.23
C LEU A 449 -24.82 0.91 -22.00
N GLU A 450 -23.78 0.57 -22.74
CA GLU A 450 -22.99 1.45 -23.58
C GLU A 450 -22.63 0.80 -24.92
N SER A 451 -22.07 1.59 -25.83
CA SER A 451 -21.56 1.07 -27.11
C SER A 451 -20.17 0.46 -26.96
N MET A 452 -19.86 -0.50 -27.82
CA MET A 452 -18.52 -1.08 -27.91
C MET A 452 -17.44 -0.01 -28.17
N ASP A 453 -17.72 1.00 -28.98
CA ASP A 453 -16.78 2.10 -29.27
C ASP A 453 -16.44 2.91 -28.02
N MET A 454 -17.43 3.22 -27.18
CA MET A 454 -17.21 3.91 -25.90
C MET A 454 -16.38 3.06 -24.94
N HIS A 455 -16.65 1.75 -24.90
CA HIS A 455 -15.89 0.81 -24.07
C HIS A 455 -14.41 0.76 -24.50
N LEU A 456 -14.16 0.64 -25.82
CA LEU A 456 -12.81 0.63 -26.38
C LEU A 456 -12.06 1.96 -26.16
N GLN A 457 -12.76 3.09 -26.24
CA GLN A 457 -12.17 4.40 -25.97
C GLN A 457 -11.64 4.49 -24.53
N GLN A 458 -12.39 3.97 -23.56
CA GLN A 458 -11.94 3.93 -22.16
C GLN A 458 -10.67 3.08 -22.01
N ILE A 459 -10.67 1.87 -22.59
CA ILE A 459 -9.50 0.98 -22.56
C ILE A 459 -8.28 1.70 -23.14
N GLN A 460 -8.45 2.38 -24.28
CA GLN A 460 -7.37 3.13 -24.92
C GLN A 460 -6.83 4.28 -24.04
N LEU A 461 -7.69 4.98 -23.30
CA LEU A 461 -7.26 6.05 -22.39
C LEU A 461 -6.51 5.50 -21.17
N LEU A 462 -7.02 4.42 -20.56
CA LEU A 462 -6.34 3.73 -19.46
C LEU A 462 -4.96 3.23 -19.90
N GLU A 463 -4.85 2.70 -21.12
CA GLU A 463 -3.57 2.30 -21.71
C GLU A 463 -2.58 3.44 -21.88
N GLN A 464 -3.05 4.63 -22.30
CA GLN A 464 -2.18 5.80 -22.44
C GLN A 464 -1.63 6.25 -21.09
N GLU A 465 -2.44 6.17 -20.03
CA GLU A 465 -2.01 6.49 -18.67
C GLU A 465 -1.03 5.42 -18.14
N GLU A 466 -1.35 4.13 -18.35
CA GLU A 466 -0.47 3.02 -17.97
C GLU A 466 0.86 3.06 -18.72
N THR A 467 0.87 3.45 -20.00
CA THR A 467 2.10 3.58 -20.80
C THR A 467 3.01 4.66 -20.23
N LYS A 468 2.46 5.81 -19.82
CA LYS A 468 3.22 6.88 -19.15
C LYS A 468 3.84 6.39 -17.84
N PHE A 469 3.13 5.55 -17.09
CA PHE A 469 3.63 4.93 -15.87
C PHE A 469 4.70 3.86 -16.16
N ASN A 470 4.50 3.04 -17.20
CA ASN A 470 5.39 1.97 -17.61
C ASN A 470 6.69 2.47 -18.27
N GLU A 471 6.71 3.65 -18.87
CA GLU A 471 7.95 4.28 -19.38
C GLU A 471 8.99 4.48 -18.27
N ALA A 472 8.57 4.82 -17.05
CA ALA A 472 9.47 4.89 -15.89
C ALA A 472 10.08 3.52 -15.54
N THR A 473 9.26 2.46 -15.57
CA THR A 473 9.72 1.08 -15.38
C THR A 473 10.64 0.62 -16.52
N ARG A 474 10.38 1.10 -17.75
CA ARG A 474 11.19 0.78 -18.93
C ARG A 474 12.57 1.43 -18.84
N LEU A 475 12.67 2.66 -18.33
CA LEU A 475 13.94 3.33 -18.06
C LEU A 475 14.75 2.57 -17.00
N GLU A 476 14.11 2.06 -15.95
CA GLU A 476 14.75 1.21 -14.94
C GLU A 476 15.31 -0.10 -15.55
N ILE A 477 14.55 -0.71 -16.46
CA ILE A 477 15.01 -1.89 -17.22
C ILE A 477 16.15 -1.54 -18.18
N GLN A 478 16.11 -0.40 -18.87
CA GLN A 478 17.19 0.06 -19.75
C GLN A 478 18.48 0.37 -18.99
N LEU A 479 18.38 0.95 -17.80
CA LEU A 479 19.51 1.16 -16.90
C LEU A 479 20.10 -0.18 -16.44
N SER A 480 19.25 -1.14 -16.09
CA SER A 480 19.67 -2.51 -15.76
C SER A 480 20.35 -3.20 -16.95
N ARG A 481 19.83 -3.03 -18.17
CA ARG A 481 20.44 -3.53 -19.41
C ARG A 481 21.78 -2.88 -19.71
N SER A 482 21.95 -1.61 -19.38
CA SER A 482 23.24 -0.92 -19.55
C SER A 482 24.29 -1.52 -18.63
N ALA A 483 23.93 -1.85 -17.39
CA ALA A 483 24.79 -2.61 -16.48
C ALA A 483 25.09 -4.03 -17.00
N GLN A 484 24.10 -4.70 -17.61
CA GLN A 484 24.28 -6.03 -18.21
C GLN A 484 25.17 -6.01 -19.46
N ASN A 485 25.03 -5.01 -20.32
CA ASN A 485 25.86 -4.82 -21.51
C ASN A 485 27.32 -4.54 -21.13
N ILE A 486 27.57 -3.86 -20.02
CA ILE A 486 28.93 -3.71 -19.48
C ILE A 486 29.51 -5.07 -19.08
N HIS A 487 28.69 -5.97 -18.52
CA HIS A 487 29.14 -7.33 -18.16
C HIS A 487 29.38 -8.20 -19.40
N ALA A 488 28.44 -8.23 -20.35
CA ALA A 488 28.61 -8.94 -21.62
C ALA A 488 29.79 -8.39 -22.43
N HIS A 489 30.00 -7.08 -22.45
CA HIS A 489 31.15 -6.46 -23.11
C HIS A 489 32.47 -6.82 -22.41
N ARG A 490 32.50 -6.85 -21.06
CA ARG A 490 33.67 -7.37 -20.31
C ARG A 490 33.98 -8.81 -20.67
N VAL A 491 32.95 -9.63 -20.81
CA VAL A 491 33.06 -11.04 -21.18
C VAL A 491 33.55 -11.23 -22.63
N THR A 492 32.99 -10.49 -23.59
CA THR A 492 33.47 -10.51 -24.99
C THR A 492 34.89 -9.97 -25.10
N ASN A 493 35.23 -8.93 -24.34
CA ASN A 493 36.59 -8.41 -24.27
C ASN A 493 37.54 -9.43 -23.63
N LEU A 494 37.11 -10.19 -22.62
CA LEU A 494 37.88 -11.30 -22.07
C LEU A 494 38.10 -12.41 -23.09
N ARG A 495 37.12 -12.69 -23.97
CA ARG A 495 37.26 -13.66 -25.07
C ARG A 495 38.29 -13.20 -26.11
N GLU A 496 38.18 -11.96 -26.59
CA GLU A 496 39.12 -11.40 -27.55
C GLU A 496 40.52 -11.23 -26.93
N TRP A 497 40.58 -10.87 -25.64
CA TRP A 497 41.83 -10.78 -24.90
C TRP A 497 42.47 -12.16 -24.70
N ALA A 498 41.70 -13.17 -24.32
CA ALA A 498 42.18 -14.55 -24.22
C ALA A 498 42.69 -15.06 -25.57
N LYS A 499 41.95 -14.80 -26.66
CA LYS A 499 42.35 -15.15 -28.02
C LYS A 499 43.67 -14.45 -28.41
N THR A 500 43.79 -13.15 -28.11
CA THR A 500 45.02 -12.37 -28.37
C THR A 500 46.21 -12.88 -27.55
N LEU A 501 46.00 -13.20 -26.28
CA LEU A 501 47.01 -13.80 -25.40
C LEU A 501 47.48 -15.16 -25.89
N ILE A 502 46.55 -15.96 -26.39
CA ILE A 502 46.81 -17.28 -26.96
C ILE A 502 47.63 -17.16 -28.25
N GLU A 503 47.25 -16.24 -29.14
CA GLU A 503 47.96 -15.98 -30.40
C GLU A 503 49.36 -15.39 -30.18
N SER A 504 49.59 -14.73 -29.04
CA SER A 504 50.89 -14.14 -28.66
C SER A 504 51.82 -15.06 -27.87
N GLN A 505 51.54 -16.37 -27.79
CA GLN A 505 52.35 -17.37 -27.09
C GLN A 505 52.61 -17.04 -25.61
N VAL A 506 51.61 -16.51 -24.91
CA VAL A 506 51.75 -16.15 -23.49
C VAL A 506 51.86 -17.40 -22.61
N SER A 507 52.61 -17.29 -21.50
CA SER A 507 52.99 -18.43 -20.64
C SER A 507 51.78 -19.16 -20.02
N ALA A 508 51.99 -20.42 -19.68
CA ALA A 508 51.02 -21.29 -19.00
C ALA A 508 50.41 -20.66 -17.73
N ASP A 509 51.12 -19.73 -17.10
CA ASP A 509 50.67 -19.03 -15.89
C ASP A 509 49.43 -18.17 -16.12
N VAL A 510 49.24 -17.60 -17.32
CA VAL A 510 48.07 -16.78 -17.63
C VAL A 510 46.83 -17.63 -17.87
N ILE A 511 46.98 -18.78 -18.51
CA ILE A 511 45.88 -19.75 -18.63
C ILE A 511 45.52 -20.31 -17.24
N ASN A 512 46.53 -20.54 -16.39
CA ASN A 512 46.31 -20.97 -15.01
C ASN A 512 45.64 -19.89 -14.13
N PHE A 513 45.75 -18.61 -14.51
CA PHE A 513 45.04 -17.54 -13.82
C PHE A 513 43.57 -17.43 -14.27
N LEU A 514 43.29 -17.73 -15.54
CA LEU A 514 41.98 -17.46 -16.14
C LEU A 514 40.99 -18.61 -16.00
N MET A 515 41.46 -19.84 -15.83
CA MET A 515 40.60 -21.02 -15.74
C MET A 515 40.68 -21.64 -14.34
N PRO A 516 39.54 -21.84 -13.66
CA PRO A 516 39.54 -22.55 -12.38
C PRO A 516 39.93 -24.01 -12.56
N GLN A 517 40.54 -24.61 -11.54
CA GLN A 517 41.00 -26.00 -11.57
C GLN A 517 39.89 -26.99 -11.94
N GLU A 518 38.62 -26.70 -11.58
CA GLU A 518 37.48 -27.53 -11.95
C GLU A 518 37.23 -27.56 -13.47
N ALA A 519 37.56 -26.51 -14.21
CA ALA A 519 37.40 -26.46 -15.66
C ALA A 519 38.31 -27.48 -16.35
N PHE A 520 39.56 -27.61 -15.88
CA PHE A 520 40.51 -28.61 -16.38
C PHE A 520 40.06 -30.03 -16.05
N ALA A 521 39.58 -30.24 -14.82
CA ALA A 521 39.06 -31.54 -14.40
C ALA A 521 37.86 -31.98 -15.24
N LYS A 522 36.90 -31.06 -15.52
CA LYS A 522 35.74 -31.32 -16.39
C LYS A 522 36.16 -31.65 -17.83
N ALA A 523 37.27 -31.09 -18.30
CA ALA A 523 37.80 -31.36 -19.62
C ALA A 523 38.71 -32.60 -19.72
N GLY A 524 38.94 -33.30 -18.61
CA GLY A 524 39.85 -34.44 -18.56
C GLY A 524 41.33 -34.08 -18.72
N LEU A 525 41.70 -32.82 -18.44
CA LEU A 525 43.07 -32.33 -18.51
C LEU A 525 43.72 -32.30 -17.13
N GLN A 526 45.03 -32.59 -17.08
CA GLN A 526 45.82 -32.48 -15.86
C GLN A 526 46.11 -31.00 -15.55
N TRP A 527 45.91 -30.59 -14.30
CA TRP A 527 46.25 -29.26 -13.82
C TRP A 527 47.55 -29.28 -12.99
N PRO A 528 48.50 -28.36 -13.23
CA PRO A 528 48.57 -27.43 -14.36
C PRO A 528 48.93 -28.16 -15.68
N PRO A 529 48.48 -27.69 -16.84
CA PRO A 529 48.84 -28.31 -18.12
C PRO A 529 50.35 -28.18 -18.36
N SER A 530 51.02 -29.29 -18.67
CA SER A 530 52.46 -29.31 -18.95
C SER A 530 52.81 -28.64 -20.29
N GLN A 531 51.86 -28.58 -21.22
CA GLN A 531 51.98 -27.86 -22.50
C GLN A 531 50.62 -27.26 -22.89
N ILE A 532 50.62 -26.02 -23.38
CA ILE A 532 49.44 -25.42 -24.00
C ILE A 532 49.40 -25.88 -25.46
N THR A 533 48.41 -26.69 -25.81
CA THR A 533 48.15 -27.13 -27.19
C THR A 533 46.91 -26.43 -27.75
N GLU A 534 46.71 -26.50 -29.06
CA GLU A 534 45.47 -26.04 -29.71
C GLU A 534 44.21 -26.69 -29.10
N SER A 535 44.31 -27.95 -28.66
CA SER A 535 43.21 -28.63 -27.97
C SER A 535 42.94 -28.03 -26.58
N THR A 536 43.97 -27.66 -25.81
CA THR A 536 43.82 -26.98 -24.50
C THR A 536 43.16 -25.62 -24.67
N ILE A 537 43.52 -24.90 -25.73
CA ILE A 537 42.91 -23.61 -26.09
C ILE A 537 41.43 -23.78 -26.44
N LYS A 538 41.10 -24.75 -27.30
CA LYS A 538 39.72 -25.01 -27.70
C LYS A 538 38.85 -25.36 -26.49
N ILE A 539 39.35 -26.22 -25.60
CA ILE A 539 38.68 -26.57 -24.34
C ILE A 539 38.42 -25.34 -23.47
N ALA A 540 39.41 -24.45 -23.35
CA ALA A 540 39.25 -23.23 -22.58
C ALA A 540 38.18 -22.31 -23.18
N LEU A 541 38.18 -22.15 -24.51
CA LEU A 541 37.16 -21.38 -25.21
C LEU A 541 35.75 -21.99 -25.07
N ASP A 542 35.63 -23.31 -25.19
CA ASP A 542 34.36 -24.04 -24.99
C ASP A 542 33.85 -23.88 -23.55
N TYR A 543 34.75 -23.91 -22.56
CA TYR A 543 34.43 -23.64 -21.15
C TYR A 543 33.92 -22.20 -20.95
N PHE A 544 34.64 -21.20 -21.47
CA PHE A 544 34.19 -19.82 -21.40
C PHE A 544 32.84 -19.64 -22.09
N ASP A 545 32.64 -20.17 -23.30
CA ASP A 545 31.35 -20.12 -23.98
C ASP A 545 30.24 -20.77 -23.15
N SER A 546 30.52 -21.88 -22.46
CA SER A 546 29.58 -22.52 -21.52
C SER A 546 29.25 -21.63 -20.32
N GLU A 547 30.24 -21.07 -19.64
CA GLU A 547 30.03 -20.20 -18.47
C GLU A 547 29.29 -18.91 -18.85
N ILE A 548 29.61 -18.34 -20.02
CA ILE A 548 28.92 -17.18 -20.57
C ILE A 548 27.45 -17.52 -20.84
N ASN A 549 27.18 -18.66 -21.48
CA ASN A 549 25.82 -19.11 -21.74
C ASN A 549 25.06 -19.38 -20.44
N GLN A 550 25.71 -19.97 -19.42
CA GLN A 550 25.12 -20.22 -18.11
C GLN A 550 24.80 -18.91 -17.39
N GLU A 551 25.70 -17.93 -17.40
CA GLU A 551 25.48 -16.62 -16.79
C GLU A 551 24.37 -15.87 -17.53
N MET A 552 24.37 -15.87 -18.86
CA MET A 552 23.29 -15.27 -19.66
C MET A 552 21.93 -15.93 -19.37
N ARG A 553 21.89 -17.26 -19.21
CA ARG A 553 20.68 -17.98 -18.77
C ARG A 553 20.28 -17.58 -17.35
N ARG A 554 21.22 -17.45 -16.42
CA ARG A 554 20.95 -16.99 -15.04
C ARG A 554 20.37 -15.59 -15.02
N GLN A 555 20.93 -14.66 -15.80
CA GLN A 555 20.44 -13.29 -15.93
C GLN A 555 19.04 -13.23 -16.52
N ARG A 556 18.75 -14.03 -17.56
CA ARG A 556 17.40 -14.15 -18.13
C ARG A 556 16.41 -14.74 -17.13
N ASN A 557 16.79 -15.77 -16.39
CA ASN A 557 15.95 -16.34 -15.33
C ASN A 557 15.66 -15.31 -14.23
N LEU A 558 16.63 -14.49 -13.82
CA LEU A 558 16.40 -13.39 -12.86
C LEU A 558 15.43 -12.34 -13.41
N LYS A 559 15.55 -11.98 -14.70
CA LYS A 559 14.60 -11.11 -15.39
C LYS A 559 13.19 -11.71 -15.37
N PHE A 560 13.06 -13.00 -15.69
CA PHE A 560 11.78 -13.71 -15.71
C PHE A 560 11.16 -13.84 -14.32
N GLU A 561 11.96 -14.11 -13.28
CA GLU A 561 11.50 -14.11 -11.88
C GLU A 561 11.01 -12.73 -11.45
N SER A 562 11.74 -11.67 -11.79
CA SER A 562 11.30 -10.30 -11.49
C SER A 562 9.96 -9.99 -12.16
N LEU A 563 9.74 -10.43 -13.40
CA LEU A 563 8.47 -10.25 -14.10
C LEU A 563 7.34 -11.04 -13.44
N LEU A 564 7.56 -12.32 -13.10
CA LEU A 564 6.58 -13.12 -12.38
C LEU A 564 6.25 -12.53 -11.01
N LYS A 565 7.25 -12.03 -10.28
CA LYS A 565 7.05 -11.36 -8.99
C LYS A 565 6.18 -10.12 -9.16
N LYS A 566 6.51 -9.23 -10.10
CA LYS A 566 5.69 -8.04 -10.37
C LYS A 566 4.25 -8.40 -10.71
N LEU A 567 4.04 -9.43 -11.54
CA LEU A 567 2.71 -9.90 -11.90
C LEU A 567 1.94 -10.47 -10.68
N ARG A 568 2.60 -11.28 -9.83
CA ARG A 568 2.00 -11.77 -8.58
C ARG A 568 1.65 -10.63 -7.63
N ASP A 569 2.55 -9.67 -7.46
CA ASP A 569 2.34 -8.51 -6.60
C ASP A 569 1.14 -7.68 -7.10
N SER A 570 1.00 -7.49 -8.42
CA SER A 570 -0.17 -6.83 -9.03
C SER A 570 -1.47 -7.62 -8.81
N ILE A 571 -1.45 -8.94 -9.02
CA ILE A 571 -2.61 -9.81 -8.79
C ILE A 571 -3.02 -9.81 -7.31
N HIS A 572 -2.06 -9.86 -6.40
CA HIS A 572 -2.29 -9.78 -4.97
C HIS A 572 -2.87 -8.43 -4.54
N SER A 573 -2.36 -7.33 -5.11
CA SER A 573 -2.89 -5.99 -4.91
C SER A 573 -4.34 -5.87 -5.38
N ILE A 574 -4.66 -6.41 -6.57
CA ILE A 574 -6.04 -6.49 -7.07
C ILE A 574 -6.91 -7.32 -6.13
N LYS A 575 -6.45 -8.50 -5.72
CA LYS A 575 -7.19 -9.40 -4.81
C LYS A 575 -7.55 -8.70 -3.50
N THR A 576 -6.56 -8.07 -2.87
CA THR A 576 -6.72 -7.41 -1.57
C THR A 576 -7.52 -6.12 -1.69
N GLY A 577 -7.26 -5.30 -2.71
CA GLY A 577 -8.01 -4.08 -2.99
C GLY A 577 -9.49 -4.34 -3.32
N VAL A 578 -9.77 -5.29 -4.22
CA VAL A 578 -11.14 -5.69 -4.57
C VAL A 578 -11.85 -6.31 -3.38
N ALA A 579 -11.20 -7.21 -2.63
CA ALA A 579 -11.79 -7.80 -1.42
C ALA A 579 -12.13 -6.71 -0.40
N LEU A 580 -11.22 -5.79 -0.12
CA LEU A 580 -11.43 -4.71 0.84
C LEU A 580 -12.56 -3.77 0.39
N ASN A 581 -12.54 -3.33 -0.87
CA ASN A 581 -13.58 -2.47 -1.42
C ASN A 581 -14.94 -3.15 -1.41
N TRP A 582 -15.00 -4.42 -1.79
CA TRP A 582 -16.22 -5.23 -1.76
C TRP A 582 -16.75 -5.40 -0.34
N GLU A 583 -15.88 -5.71 0.62
CA GLU A 583 -16.27 -5.87 2.03
C GLU A 583 -16.75 -4.56 2.64
N LEU A 584 -16.15 -3.43 2.29
CA LEU A 584 -16.51 -2.13 2.83
C LEU A 584 -17.72 -1.52 2.12
N GLY A 585 -17.98 -1.88 0.86
CA GLY A 585 -19.05 -1.32 0.04
C GLY A 585 -19.09 0.20 0.02
N PHE A 586 -17.97 0.87 0.33
CA PHE A 586 -17.94 2.30 0.63
C PHE A 586 -17.58 3.08 -0.63
N ILE A 587 -18.55 3.86 -1.14
CA ILE A 587 -18.37 4.67 -2.35
C ILE A 587 -17.24 5.69 -2.18
N GLY A 588 -16.98 6.18 -0.96
CA GLY A 588 -15.93 7.16 -0.72
C GLY A 588 -14.52 6.68 -1.08
N LEU A 589 -14.25 5.37 -1.05
CA LEU A 589 -12.98 4.81 -1.54
C LEU A 589 -12.87 4.93 -3.06
N LEU A 590 -13.96 4.61 -3.77
CA LEU A 590 -14.05 4.74 -5.22
C LEU A 590 -13.97 6.22 -5.66
N GLU A 591 -14.51 7.14 -4.87
CA GLU A 591 -14.36 8.58 -5.13
C GLU A 591 -12.92 9.05 -4.96
N ALA A 592 -12.18 8.51 -3.98
CA ALA A 592 -10.76 8.82 -3.83
C ALA A 592 -9.94 8.27 -5.00
N GLU A 593 -10.24 7.06 -5.47
CA GLU A 593 -9.65 6.47 -6.66
C GLU A 593 -9.95 7.31 -7.90
N LEU A 594 -11.23 7.66 -8.13
CA LEU A 594 -11.65 8.52 -9.23
C LEU A 594 -10.97 9.88 -9.17
N LYS A 595 -10.76 10.48 -7.99
CA LYS A 595 -10.05 11.77 -7.88
C LYS A 595 -8.62 11.70 -8.40
N ASN A 596 -7.97 10.55 -8.31
CA ASN A 596 -6.58 10.35 -8.73
C ASN A 596 -6.42 10.02 -10.22
N THR A 597 -7.50 9.76 -10.97
CA THR A 597 -7.41 9.52 -12.41
C THR A 597 -7.25 10.82 -13.21
N SER A 598 -6.72 10.71 -14.42
CA SER A 598 -6.65 11.83 -15.36
C SER A 598 -8.02 12.47 -15.65
N GLN A 599 -8.01 13.72 -16.10
CA GLN A 599 -9.23 14.44 -16.46
C GLN A 599 -9.91 13.81 -17.68
N GLU A 600 -9.13 13.35 -18.66
CA GLU A 600 -9.65 12.68 -19.86
C GLU A 600 -10.38 11.38 -19.50
N ILE A 601 -9.85 10.60 -18.54
CA ILE A 601 -10.50 9.39 -18.04
C ILE A 601 -11.79 9.71 -17.29
N LYS A 602 -11.81 10.78 -16.49
CA LYS A 602 -13.02 11.25 -15.80
C LYS A 602 -14.11 11.65 -16.80
N GLU A 603 -13.74 12.39 -17.84
CA GLU A 603 -14.69 12.85 -18.87
C GLU A 603 -15.25 11.69 -19.68
N CYS A 604 -14.39 10.73 -20.07
CA CYS A 604 -14.82 9.50 -20.72
C CYS A 604 -15.78 8.70 -19.83
N THR A 605 -15.41 8.50 -18.57
CA THR A 605 -16.24 7.80 -17.57
C THR A 605 -17.59 8.50 -17.36
N ASN A 606 -17.62 9.83 -17.27
CA ASN A 606 -18.86 10.61 -17.11
C ASN A 606 -19.78 10.51 -18.34
N THR A 607 -19.19 10.49 -19.53
CA THR A 607 -19.94 10.30 -20.79
C THR A 607 -20.57 8.90 -20.82
N ARG A 608 -19.80 7.87 -20.46
CA ARG A 608 -20.29 6.49 -20.30
C ARG A 608 -21.41 6.41 -19.27
N ASN A 609 -21.21 7.00 -18.08
CA ASN A 609 -22.21 7.04 -17.01
C ASN A 609 -23.55 7.64 -17.44
N MET A 610 -23.52 8.68 -18.28
CA MET A 610 -24.74 9.30 -18.79
C MET A 610 -25.48 8.34 -19.74
N GLU A 611 -24.77 7.70 -20.67
CA GLU A 611 -25.38 6.74 -21.61
C GLU A 611 -25.98 5.54 -20.86
N MET A 612 -25.25 5.00 -19.87
CA MET A 612 -25.75 3.93 -19.01
C MET A 612 -27.05 4.33 -18.29
N ALA A 613 -27.10 5.53 -17.70
CA ALA A 613 -28.30 6.06 -17.04
C ALA A 613 -29.47 6.24 -18.01
N LEU A 614 -29.20 6.74 -19.23
CA LEU A 614 -30.21 6.89 -20.28
C LEU A 614 -30.77 5.53 -20.72
N THR A 615 -29.91 4.52 -20.90
CA THR A 615 -30.30 3.15 -21.26
C THR A 615 -31.16 2.52 -20.18
N VAL A 616 -30.76 2.59 -18.90
CA VAL A 616 -31.56 2.09 -17.78
C VAL A 616 -32.92 2.81 -17.70
N SER A 617 -32.93 4.13 -17.87
CA SER A 617 -34.17 4.93 -17.88
C SER A 617 -35.09 4.57 -19.05
N ARG A 618 -34.55 4.17 -20.21
CA ARG A 618 -35.34 3.65 -21.34
C ARG A 618 -35.95 2.29 -21.00
N LEU A 619 -35.18 1.38 -20.41
CA LEU A 619 -35.68 0.07 -19.98
C LEU A 619 -36.83 0.22 -18.98
N VAL A 620 -36.67 1.05 -17.94
CA VAL A 620 -37.73 1.32 -16.97
C VAL A 620 -38.98 1.91 -17.62
N ARG A 621 -38.84 2.88 -18.54
CA ARG A 621 -39.98 3.48 -19.25
C ARG A 621 -40.70 2.49 -20.18
N SER A 622 -40.00 1.46 -20.67
CA SER A 622 -40.61 0.37 -21.43
C SER A 622 -41.36 -0.65 -20.56
N GLY A 623 -41.37 -0.47 -19.24
CA GLY A 623 -42.01 -1.36 -18.28
C GLY A 623 -41.14 -2.52 -17.81
N LYS A 624 -39.87 -2.58 -18.20
CA LYS A 624 -38.92 -3.60 -17.77
C LYS A 624 -38.24 -3.21 -16.45
N LYS A 625 -37.96 -4.18 -15.59
CA LYS A 625 -37.15 -4.03 -14.38
C LYS A 625 -35.71 -4.49 -14.64
N PRO A 626 -34.77 -3.59 -14.92
CA PRO A 626 -33.38 -3.98 -15.17
C PRO A 626 -32.67 -4.42 -13.89
N PHE A 627 -31.86 -5.48 -14.01
CA PHE A 627 -30.69 -5.70 -13.15
C PHE A 627 -29.47 -5.18 -13.90
N ALA A 628 -29.03 -3.96 -13.60
CA ALA A 628 -27.97 -3.28 -14.33
C ALA A 628 -26.62 -3.43 -13.62
N ILE A 629 -25.61 -3.95 -14.31
CA ILE A 629 -24.27 -4.20 -13.79
C ILE A 629 -23.28 -3.28 -14.51
N ALA A 630 -22.52 -2.50 -13.74
CA ALA A 630 -21.42 -1.68 -14.23
C ALA A 630 -20.22 -1.80 -13.29
N GLY A 631 -19.03 -1.46 -13.73
CA GLY A 631 -17.83 -1.38 -12.92
C GLY A 631 -18.07 -0.47 -11.71
N ALA A 632 -17.57 -0.86 -10.53
CA ALA A 632 -17.85 -0.17 -9.27
C ALA A 632 -17.57 1.36 -9.35
N LEU A 633 -16.54 1.77 -10.10
CA LEU A 633 -16.16 3.17 -10.29
C LEU A 633 -17.27 4.03 -10.93
N HIS A 634 -18.17 3.44 -11.73
CA HIS A 634 -19.30 4.14 -12.37
C HIS A 634 -20.33 4.69 -11.36
N PHE A 635 -20.27 4.25 -10.10
CA PHE A 635 -21.15 4.69 -9.02
C PHE A 635 -20.57 5.84 -8.18
N ALA A 636 -19.33 6.27 -8.46
CA ALA A 636 -18.62 7.27 -7.66
C ALA A 636 -18.65 8.68 -8.27
N GLY A 637 -18.82 9.71 -7.43
CA GLY A 637 -18.68 11.11 -7.81
C GLY A 637 -19.90 11.74 -8.52
N GLU A 638 -19.77 13.03 -8.87
CA GLU A 638 -20.85 13.87 -9.40
C GLU A 638 -21.32 13.49 -10.82
N GLY A 639 -20.47 12.82 -11.58
CA GLY A 639 -20.80 12.32 -12.92
C GLY A 639 -21.25 10.85 -12.92
N SER A 640 -21.44 10.23 -11.75
CA SER A 640 -21.84 8.82 -11.63
C SER A 640 -23.19 8.51 -12.26
N VAL A 641 -23.42 7.23 -12.57
CA VAL A 641 -24.73 6.71 -13.01
C VAL A 641 -25.81 7.03 -11.98
N ILE A 642 -25.48 6.97 -10.68
CA ILE A 642 -26.38 7.31 -9.58
C ILE A 642 -26.86 8.76 -9.71
N LYS A 643 -25.91 9.71 -9.81
CA LYS A 643 -26.24 11.14 -9.90
C LYS A 643 -27.01 11.47 -11.18
N ASN A 644 -26.70 10.81 -12.29
CA ASN A 644 -27.44 10.98 -13.53
C ASN A 644 -28.88 10.46 -13.42
N MET A 645 -29.10 9.32 -12.78
CA MET A 645 -30.44 8.79 -12.51
C MET A 645 -31.22 9.68 -11.52
N GLU A 646 -30.59 10.20 -10.48
CA GLU A 646 -31.21 11.16 -9.55
C GLU A 646 -31.68 12.43 -10.29
N ARG A 647 -30.86 12.97 -11.21
CA ARG A 647 -31.23 14.11 -12.07
C ARG A 647 -32.42 13.80 -13.00
N MET A 648 -32.62 12.54 -13.38
CA MET A 648 -33.80 12.08 -14.13
C MET A 648 -35.02 11.81 -13.23
N GLY A 649 -34.92 12.16 -11.93
CA GLY A 649 -35.99 12.06 -10.95
C GLY A 649 -36.24 10.64 -10.44
N TYR A 650 -35.24 9.76 -10.50
CA TYR A 650 -35.26 8.49 -9.77
C TYR A 650 -34.73 8.71 -8.35
N LYS A 651 -35.17 7.89 -7.41
CA LYS A 651 -34.54 7.78 -6.10
C LYS A 651 -33.65 6.55 -6.12
N ILE A 652 -32.36 6.74 -5.84
CA ILE A 652 -31.39 5.65 -5.75
C ILE A 652 -31.02 5.47 -4.29
N THR A 653 -30.99 4.22 -3.81
CA THR A 653 -30.63 3.93 -2.41
C THR A 653 -29.71 2.73 -2.37
N GLN A 654 -28.53 2.88 -1.76
CA GLN A 654 -27.63 1.76 -1.56
C GLN A 654 -28.27 0.77 -0.59
N ILE A 655 -28.39 -0.48 -1.01
CA ILE A 655 -28.86 -1.57 -0.16
C ILE A 655 -27.64 -2.10 0.59
N ILE A 656 -27.66 -1.94 1.91
CA ILE A 656 -26.67 -2.60 2.77
C ILE A 656 -26.95 -4.10 2.73
N CYS A 657 -26.07 -4.82 2.05
CA CYS A 657 -26.11 -6.27 1.91
C CYS A 657 -25.53 -6.91 3.17
N GLU A 658 -26.36 -7.01 4.20
CA GLU A 658 -26.10 -7.82 5.39
C GLU A 658 -26.42 -9.27 5.08
N GLU A 659 -25.54 -10.21 5.40
CA GLU A 659 -25.98 -11.59 5.61
C GLU A 659 -26.32 -11.75 7.09
N PRO A 660 -27.46 -12.36 7.45
CA PRO A 660 -27.62 -12.90 8.78
C PRO A 660 -26.57 -14.00 8.97
N ARG A 661 -25.87 -13.94 10.10
CA ARG A 661 -24.86 -14.92 10.51
C ARG A 661 -25.36 -16.36 10.46
#